data_AF-A0A0T6AVQ4-F1
#
_entry.id   AF-A0A0T6AVQ4-F1
#
_cell.length_a   1.000
_cell.length_b   1.000
_cell.length_c   1.000
_cell.angle_alpha   90.00
_cell.angle_beta   90.00
_cell.angle_gamma   90.00
#
_symmetry.space_group_name_H-M   'P 1'
#
loop_
_entity.id
_entity.type
_entity.pdbx_description
1 polymer ?
#
loop_
_entity_poly.entity_id
_entity_poly.type
_entity_poly.pdbx_seq_one_letter_code
_entity_poly.pdbx_strand_id
1 'polypeptide(L)'
;MQKKEDSFEQKRLELESWLQRMENKLGGMLPVGHTADVLEVQLREQKGFHAELHQFKGQIETFQQLTQRLITMHQHEDTSHYKKITEYIKQHYDRLDACVINRGKLLHAALSSLQNLDRSMDKFLAWLSEAESVLETLESDVESRRASHQLKELQNDIDRQAPTHTALRNSSLALLGSLAPEDALMLQLRGDEMERRWQALKTRTLDLRNRLEHNTDYWNALLLSLRELTEWVIRKDTELGLAARQDDHRAFRQQLEDKRPLVEASLRSARQFVAGEPSGDLARNLRRELVKLSDKWNALIDRSDQLAVRFEQNAVKLKQLTVNLEEAVVAVGRLERATLSWSGPRSAAEARELLTSLRTLEQQLPPLQRVLDEARAQAAMLGPALPQSSATQLEDCTARYRALQAAIRERREVLTSSCQGEISPGPSSVQPPWERATTPSKVPYYINHSMETTHWDHPQMIELASCLLQLNEVRFSAYRTALKLRAIQKKLCLDLVTLSAASESFDLHGLRGQNDKLLDVADMMLVLRAIYSNASTQYPTLVDIPLCVDMALNWLLNVYDSQRTGQLRVLSFKVGLTILSKGHLEDKYRYLFRLIADPQQKADQRKLGLLLHDVLQIPRQLGEIAAFGGSNIEPSVRSCLGERDDLEVAHFLAWLKQEPQSLVWLPVLHRLAAAETAKHQAKCNSCKQYPIVGLRYRCLKCFNFDMCQACFFAGRLTKGHKLSHPMHEYCAATTSAEDVRDFTRALRNKFKGKRHFLKHPRVGYLPVRSVLEGDELESPIASPQHNDMHSRLEIYASRLAEVELRASSPEDEHRLIADLCHSLEGAPASPGQLMLVIDEEQRAELQEMIRELEVENAALRQEYEQLQRGSAPHPIQAQHDVVAEARLLRQHKGRLEARMQILEDHNRQLEAQLQRLRQLLDDPPTSTLQTRSVTASQLNQDIPGRVSQPPPPNDHR
;
A
#
# COMPACT_ATOMS: atom_id res chain seq x y z
N MET A 1 -30.39 140.33 -52.90
CA MET A 1 -30.16 139.07 -53.64
C MET A 1 -28.69 138.68 -53.49
N GLN A 2 -27.74 139.41 -54.08
CA GLN A 2 -26.28 139.20 -53.91
C GLN A 2 -25.83 138.91 -52.45
N LYS A 3 -26.21 139.77 -51.49
CA LYS A 3 -25.82 139.63 -50.07
C LYS A 3 -26.17 138.28 -49.41
N LYS A 4 -27.20 137.55 -49.89
CA LYS A 4 -27.60 136.27 -49.30
C LYS A 4 -26.91 135.07 -49.94
N GLU A 5 -26.62 135.15 -51.24
CA GLU A 5 -25.77 134.16 -51.93
C GLU A 5 -24.32 134.28 -51.46
N ASP A 6 -23.82 135.52 -51.31
CA ASP A 6 -22.51 135.79 -50.70
C ASP A 6 -22.42 135.21 -49.27
N SER A 7 -23.50 135.33 -48.48
CA SER A 7 -23.57 134.76 -47.13
C SER A 7 -23.60 133.22 -47.13
N PHE A 8 -24.14 132.57 -48.17
CA PHE A 8 -24.13 131.12 -48.30
C PHE A 8 -22.76 130.61 -48.74
N GLU A 9 -22.14 131.25 -49.73
CA GLU A 9 -20.78 130.91 -50.17
C GLU A 9 -19.74 131.14 -49.05
N GLN A 10 -19.87 132.23 -48.30
CA GLN A 10 -19.02 132.49 -47.14
C GLN A 10 -19.19 131.39 -46.07
N LYS A 11 -20.44 130.98 -45.78
CA LYS A 11 -20.68 129.92 -44.79
C LYS A 11 -20.25 128.55 -45.29
N ARG A 12 -20.38 128.27 -46.59
CA ARG A 12 -19.89 127.04 -47.24
C ARG A 12 -18.38 126.90 -47.07
N LEU A 13 -17.62 127.93 -47.44
CA LEU A 13 -16.16 127.94 -47.30
C LEU A 13 -15.72 127.82 -45.83
N GLU A 14 -16.44 128.45 -44.91
CA GLU A 14 -16.21 128.30 -43.47
C GLU A 14 -16.38 126.85 -43.02
N LEU A 15 -17.48 126.19 -43.41
CA LEU A 15 -17.75 124.80 -43.05
C LEU A 15 -16.78 123.81 -43.70
N GLU A 16 -16.44 123.99 -44.98
CA GLU A 16 -15.44 123.17 -45.68
C GLU A 16 -14.07 123.31 -45.01
N SER A 17 -13.65 124.54 -44.69
CA SER A 17 -12.39 124.78 -43.97
C SER A 17 -12.38 124.16 -42.56
N TRP A 18 -13.54 124.11 -41.90
CA TRP A 18 -13.66 123.48 -40.59
C TRP A 18 -13.65 121.96 -40.69
N LEU A 19 -14.40 121.37 -41.64
CA LEU A 19 -14.42 119.93 -41.88
C LEU A 19 -13.02 119.42 -42.23
N GLN A 20 -12.32 120.10 -43.15
CA GLN A 20 -10.95 119.72 -43.51
C GLN A 20 -10.00 119.76 -42.31
N ARG A 21 -10.14 120.76 -41.42
CA ARG A 21 -9.33 120.83 -40.18
C ARG A 21 -9.65 119.67 -39.23
N MET A 22 -10.91 119.30 -39.08
CA MET A 22 -11.30 118.19 -38.19
C MET A 22 -10.97 116.82 -38.78
N GLU A 23 -11.07 116.64 -40.10
CA GLU A 23 -10.59 115.44 -40.79
C GLU A 23 -9.07 115.29 -40.66
N ASN A 24 -8.31 116.39 -40.81
CA ASN A 24 -6.86 116.38 -40.57
C ASN A 24 -6.53 116.07 -39.10
N LYS A 25 -7.32 116.60 -38.15
CA LYS A 25 -7.18 116.31 -36.72
C LYS A 25 -7.45 114.82 -36.43
N LEU A 26 -8.48 114.22 -37.02
CA LEU A 26 -8.76 112.78 -36.91
C LEU A 26 -7.66 111.93 -37.55
N GLY A 27 -7.17 112.31 -38.74
CA GLY A 27 -6.08 111.62 -39.45
C GLY A 27 -4.73 111.70 -38.73
N GLY A 28 -4.52 112.74 -37.91
CA GLY A 28 -3.35 112.89 -37.05
C GLY A 28 -3.44 112.17 -35.70
N MET A 29 -4.58 111.55 -35.37
CA MET A 29 -4.71 110.79 -34.12
C MET A 29 -3.96 109.46 -34.19
N LEU A 30 -3.23 109.13 -33.12
CA LEU A 30 -2.55 107.85 -32.97
C LEU A 30 -3.54 106.67 -33.00
N PRO A 31 -3.13 105.47 -33.42
CA PRO A 31 -3.96 104.26 -33.29
C PRO A 31 -4.37 104.02 -31.82
N VAL A 32 -5.42 103.22 -31.63
CA VAL A 32 -5.92 102.83 -30.29
C VAL A 32 -4.74 102.29 -29.48
N GLY A 33 -4.44 102.95 -28.37
CA GLY A 33 -3.36 102.55 -27.47
C GLY A 33 -3.62 101.20 -26.82
N HIS A 34 -2.59 100.64 -26.22
CA HIS A 34 -2.64 99.28 -25.67
C HIS A 34 -2.38 99.24 -24.15
N THR A 35 -1.99 100.36 -23.55
CA THR A 35 -1.79 100.49 -22.10
C THR A 35 -2.91 101.33 -21.47
N ALA A 36 -3.17 101.10 -20.18
CA ALA A 36 -4.28 101.75 -19.48
C ALA A 36 -4.16 103.28 -19.46
N ASP A 37 -2.96 103.79 -19.18
CA ASP A 37 -2.63 105.22 -19.14
C ASP A 37 -2.80 105.89 -20.52
N VAL A 38 -2.31 105.26 -21.60
CA VAL A 38 -2.45 105.76 -22.97
C VAL A 38 -3.91 105.71 -23.41
N LEU A 39 -4.63 104.62 -23.11
CA LEU A 39 -6.06 104.49 -23.42
C LEU A 39 -6.92 105.52 -22.68
N GLU A 40 -6.61 105.82 -21.42
CA GLU A 40 -7.30 106.86 -20.65
C GLU A 40 -7.07 108.26 -21.23
N VAL A 41 -5.84 108.57 -21.64
CA VAL A 41 -5.50 109.83 -22.29
C VAL A 41 -6.20 109.94 -23.65
N GLN A 42 -6.09 108.92 -24.51
CA GLN A 42 -6.73 108.89 -25.82
C GLN A 42 -8.27 108.95 -25.71
N LEU A 43 -8.87 108.30 -24.71
CA LEU A 43 -10.32 108.37 -24.48
C LEU A 43 -10.75 109.78 -24.02
N ARG A 44 -9.92 110.47 -23.23
CA ARG A 44 -10.16 111.86 -22.81
C ARG A 44 -10.08 112.81 -23.99
N GLU A 45 -9.04 112.68 -24.82
CA GLU A 45 -8.87 113.45 -26.06
C GLU A 45 -10.03 113.19 -27.05
N GLN A 46 -10.42 111.93 -27.20
CA GLN A 46 -11.55 111.53 -28.06
C GLN A 46 -12.88 112.11 -27.59
N LYS A 47 -13.14 112.11 -26.28
CA LYS A 47 -14.33 112.75 -25.69
C LYS A 47 -14.33 114.26 -25.95
N GLY A 48 -13.17 114.91 -25.81
CA GLY A 48 -13.01 116.33 -26.15
C GLY A 48 -13.28 116.61 -27.62
N PHE A 49 -12.74 115.78 -28.52
CA PHE A 49 -12.93 115.91 -29.96
C PHE A 49 -14.39 115.67 -30.39
N HIS A 50 -15.04 114.66 -29.83
CA HIS A 50 -16.46 114.40 -30.05
C HIS A 50 -17.34 115.55 -29.54
N ALA A 51 -17.00 116.16 -28.39
CA ALA A 51 -17.71 117.33 -27.87
C ALA A 51 -17.56 118.55 -28.79
N GLU A 52 -16.37 118.79 -29.34
CA GLU A 52 -16.10 119.85 -30.32
C GLU A 52 -16.92 119.65 -31.61
N LEU A 53 -16.97 118.42 -32.14
CA LEU A 53 -17.81 118.05 -33.29
C LEU A 53 -19.29 118.31 -33.00
N HIS A 54 -19.78 117.81 -31.86
CA HIS A 54 -21.18 117.94 -31.47
C HIS A 54 -21.61 119.40 -31.27
N GLN A 55 -20.74 120.27 -30.73
CA GLN A 55 -21.02 121.71 -30.61
C GLN A 55 -21.17 122.38 -31.99
N PHE A 56 -20.44 121.90 -33.00
CA PHE A 56 -20.48 122.44 -34.35
C PHE A 56 -21.69 121.94 -35.18
N LYS A 57 -22.38 120.90 -34.72
CA LYS A 57 -23.61 120.39 -35.35
C LYS A 57 -24.65 121.48 -35.62
N GLY A 58 -24.81 122.43 -34.69
CA GLY A 58 -25.71 123.57 -34.86
C GLY A 58 -25.35 124.46 -36.05
N GLN A 59 -24.05 124.56 -36.41
CA GLN A 59 -23.61 125.31 -37.59
C GLN A 59 -24.04 124.60 -38.89
N ILE A 60 -23.97 123.27 -38.94
CA ILE A 60 -24.47 122.46 -40.07
C ILE A 60 -25.99 122.61 -40.21
N GLU A 61 -26.73 122.61 -39.10
CA GLU A 61 -28.18 122.84 -39.09
C GLU A 61 -28.53 124.26 -39.55
N THR A 62 -27.80 125.29 -39.10
CA THR A 62 -28.00 126.66 -39.58
C THR A 62 -27.67 126.82 -41.07
N PHE A 63 -26.68 126.09 -41.58
CA PHE A 63 -26.36 126.07 -43.01
C PHE A 63 -27.47 125.41 -43.80
N GLN A 64 -28.01 124.28 -43.34
CA GLN A 64 -29.21 123.66 -43.94
C GLN A 64 -30.41 124.63 -43.96
N GLN A 65 -30.63 125.39 -42.89
CA GLN A 65 -31.68 126.41 -42.83
C GLN A 65 -31.43 127.56 -43.82
N LEU A 66 -30.16 128.00 -43.97
CA LEU A 66 -29.75 129.01 -44.97
C LEU A 66 -30.01 128.50 -46.40
N THR A 67 -29.64 127.25 -46.69
CA THR A 67 -29.94 126.60 -47.98
C THR A 67 -31.44 126.55 -48.25
N GLN A 68 -32.23 126.12 -47.25
CA GLN A 68 -33.68 126.03 -47.39
C GLN A 68 -34.30 127.41 -47.67
N ARG A 69 -33.82 128.46 -46.99
CA ARG A 69 -34.25 129.84 -47.26
C ARG A 69 -33.90 130.30 -48.67
N LEU A 70 -32.70 129.96 -49.19
CA LEU A 70 -32.30 130.27 -50.56
C LEU A 70 -33.13 129.53 -51.61
N ILE A 71 -33.42 128.24 -51.38
CA ILE A 71 -34.30 127.43 -52.24
C ILE A 71 -35.71 128.03 -52.29
N THR A 72 -36.25 128.45 -51.14
CA THR A 72 -37.60 129.08 -51.09
C THR A 72 -37.67 130.45 -51.74
N MET A 73 -36.54 131.16 -51.90
CA MET A 73 -36.50 132.46 -52.56
C MET A 73 -36.37 132.36 -54.08
N HIS A 74 -35.77 131.28 -54.60
CA HIS A 74 -35.52 131.05 -56.03
C HIS A 74 -36.41 129.93 -56.59
N GLN A 75 -37.71 129.94 -56.28
CA GLN A 75 -38.66 128.86 -56.64
C GLN A 75 -38.84 128.65 -58.15
N HIS A 76 -38.45 129.62 -58.97
CA HIS A 76 -38.56 129.59 -60.43
C HIS A 76 -37.23 129.29 -61.16
N GLU A 77 -36.13 129.03 -60.43
CA GLU A 77 -34.79 128.74 -60.98
C GLU A 77 -34.27 127.36 -60.53
N ASP A 78 -33.24 126.83 -61.21
CA ASP A 78 -32.60 125.58 -60.82
C ASP A 78 -31.78 125.77 -59.53
N THR A 79 -32.33 125.30 -58.42
CA THR A 79 -31.72 125.37 -57.08
C THR A 79 -31.00 124.07 -56.68
N SER A 80 -30.82 123.12 -57.61
CA SER A 80 -30.24 121.80 -57.33
C SER A 80 -28.78 121.86 -56.86
N HIS A 81 -28.02 122.86 -57.31
CA HIS A 81 -26.63 123.08 -56.89
C HIS A 81 -26.49 123.34 -55.38
N TYR A 82 -27.33 124.22 -54.82
CA TYR A 82 -27.34 124.56 -53.39
C TYR A 82 -27.66 123.33 -52.51
N LYS A 83 -28.58 122.47 -52.96
CA LYS A 83 -28.92 121.20 -52.29
C LYS A 83 -27.75 120.22 -52.30
N LYS A 84 -27.13 119.99 -53.45
CA LYS A 84 -25.99 119.06 -53.61
C LYS A 84 -24.81 119.44 -52.71
N ILE A 85 -24.47 120.73 -52.65
CA ILE A 85 -23.40 121.24 -51.77
C ILE A 85 -23.74 121.02 -50.28
N THR A 86 -24.98 121.30 -49.90
CA THR A 86 -25.42 121.15 -48.50
C THR A 86 -25.45 119.68 -48.08
N GLU A 87 -25.92 118.79 -48.96
CA GLU A 87 -25.87 117.34 -48.75
C GLU A 87 -24.44 116.82 -48.68
N TYR A 88 -23.54 117.33 -49.52
CA TYR A 88 -22.12 116.99 -49.50
C TYR A 88 -21.47 117.33 -48.14
N ILE A 89 -21.62 118.57 -47.68
CA ILE A 89 -21.09 119.04 -46.39
C ILE A 89 -21.71 118.25 -45.22
N LYS A 90 -23.03 117.99 -45.27
CA LYS A 90 -23.72 117.19 -44.26
C LYS A 90 -23.21 115.74 -44.21
N GLN A 91 -23.08 115.07 -45.36
CA GLN A 91 -22.59 113.70 -45.43
C GLN A 91 -21.14 113.59 -44.96
N HIS A 92 -20.28 114.58 -45.27
CA HIS A 92 -18.92 114.63 -44.75
C HIS A 92 -18.89 114.78 -43.22
N TYR A 93 -19.73 115.67 -42.67
CA TYR A 93 -19.89 115.79 -41.22
C TYR A 93 -20.38 114.47 -40.58
N ASP A 94 -21.43 113.85 -41.12
CA ASP A 94 -22.02 112.62 -40.56
C ASP A 94 -21.03 111.44 -40.62
N ARG A 95 -20.21 111.34 -41.67
CA ARG A 95 -19.13 110.35 -41.77
C ARG A 95 -18.04 110.58 -40.72
N LEU A 96 -17.60 111.82 -40.58
CA LEU A 96 -16.61 112.21 -39.58
C LEU A 96 -17.10 111.89 -38.16
N ASP A 97 -18.33 112.26 -37.83
CA ASP A 97 -18.99 111.96 -36.56
C ASP A 97 -19.07 110.45 -36.29
N ALA A 98 -19.49 109.65 -37.29
CA ALA A 98 -19.53 108.19 -37.18
C ALA A 98 -18.14 107.57 -36.93
N CYS A 99 -17.09 108.06 -37.60
CA CYS A 99 -15.72 107.62 -37.39
C CYS A 99 -15.22 107.94 -35.98
N VAL A 100 -15.54 109.12 -35.46
CA VAL A 100 -15.21 109.54 -34.09
C VAL A 100 -15.96 108.70 -33.06
N ILE A 101 -17.26 108.45 -33.25
CA ILE A 101 -18.03 107.57 -32.36
C ILE A 101 -17.46 106.15 -32.37
N ASN A 102 -17.14 105.61 -33.55
CA ASN A 102 -16.58 104.27 -33.67
C ASN A 102 -15.22 104.14 -32.98
N ARG A 103 -14.33 105.11 -33.18
CA ARG A 103 -13.04 105.17 -32.47
C ARG A 103 -13.23 105.24 -30.95
N GLY A 104 -14.21 106.02 -30.46
CA GLY A 104 -14.56 106.07 -29.05
C GLY A 104 -15.04 104.73 -28.47
N LYS A 105 -15.84 103.97 -29.23
CA LYS A 105 -16.26 102.61 -28.85
C LYS A 105 -15.08 101.65 -28.76
N LEU A 106 -14.16 101.69 -29.73
CA LEU A 106 -12.96 100.85 -29.75
C LEU A 106 -12.03 101.16 -28.56
N LEU A 107 -11.78 102.44 -28.26
CA LEU A 107 -10.99 102.87 -27.10
C LEU A 107 -11.61 102.39 -25.77
N HIS A 108 -12.92 102.54 -25.62
CA HIS A 108 -13.63 102.09 -24.42
C HIS A 108 -13.63 100.56 -24.28
N ALA A 109 -13.84 99.82 -25.36
CA ALA A 109 -13.81 98.36 -25.37
C ALA A 109 -12.41 97.81 -25.01
N ALA A 110 -11.35 98.43 -25.55
CA ALA A 110 -9.96 98.08 -25.23
C ALA A 110 -9.66 98.32 -23.74
N LEU A 111 -10.01 99.49 -23.21
CA LEU A 111 -9.78 99.84 -21.80
C LEU A 111 -10.57 98.92 -20.85
N SER A 112 -11.83 98.65 -21.17
CA SER A 112 -12.68 97.73 -20.39
C SER A 112 -12.12 96.30 -20.40
N SER A 113 -11.63 95.82 -21.55
CA SER A 113 -11.04 94.48 -21.65
C SER A 113 -9.77 94.33 -20.82
N LEU A 114 -8.89 95.34 -20.83
CA LEU A 114 -7.66 95.35 -20.05
C LEU A 114 -7.96 95.39 -18.54
N GLN A 115 -8.87 96.27 -18.11
CA GLN A 115 -9.31 96.33 -16.70
C GLN A 115 -9.99 95.03 -16.23
N ASN A 116 -10.76 94.37 -17.11
CA ASN A 116 -11.37 93.09 -16.80
C ASN A 116 -10.34 91.97 -16.69
N LEU A 117 -9.29 91.97 -17.53
CA LEU A 117 -8.19 91.02 -17.43
C LEU A 117 -7.45 91.18 -16.10
N ASP A 118 -7.04 92.40 -15.74
CA ASP A 118 -6.32 92.66 -14.49
C ASP A 118 -7.13 92.22 -13.28
N ARG A 119 -8.41 92.62 -13.19
CA ARG A 119 -9.29 92.22 -12.09
C ARG A 119 -9.50 90.72 -12.00
N SER A 120 -9.62 90.05 -13.15
CA SER A 120 -9.84 88.60 -13.19
C SER A 120 -8.56 87.84 -12.82
N MET A 121 -7.40 88.34 -13.24
CA MET A 121 -6.09 87.80 -12.90
C MET A 121 -5.78 87.99 -11.40
N ASP A 122 -6.08 89.16 -10.82
CA ASP A 122 -5.95 89.41 -9.37
C ASP A 122 -6.79 88.44 -8.54
N LYS A 123 -8.08 88.27 -8.91
CA LYS A 123 -8.98 87.33 -8.25
C LYS A 123 -8.48 85.89 -8.32
N PHE A 124 -7.97 85.49 -9.48
CA PHE A 124 -7.44 84.14 -9.69
C PHE A 124 -6.15 83.91 -8.88
N LEU A 125 -5.22 84.87 -8.85
CA LEU A 125 -4.00 84.79 -8.04
C LEU A 125 -4.27 84.78 -6.54
N ALA A 126 -5.29 85.51 -6.07
CA ALA A 126 -5.75 85.47 -4.69
C ALA A 126 -6.28 84.07 -4.33
N TRP A 127 -7.16 83.51 -5.18
CA TRP A 127 -7.65 82.15 -5.00
C TRP A 127 -6.52 81.10 -5.05
N LEU A 128 -5.56 81.24 -5.98
CA LEU A 128 -4.40 80.35 -6.06
C LEU A 128 -3.61 80.34 -4.75
N SER A 129 -3.43 81.51 -4.12
CA SER A 129 -2.70 81.64 -2.86
C SER A 129 -3.44 80.96 -1.70
N GLU A 130 -4.77 81.06 -1.67
CA GLU A 130 -5.61 80.35 -0.69
C GLU A 130 -5.54 78.82 -0.90
N ALA A 131 -5.65 78.37 -2.16
CA ALA A 131 -5.56 76.96 -2.52
C ALA A 131 -4.19 76.34 -2.17
N GLU A 132 -3.09 77.07 -2.41
CA GLU A 132 -1.73 76.66 -2.03
C GLU A 132 -1.58 76.55 -0.50
N SER A 133 -2.15 77.48 0.27
CA SER A 133 -2.11 77.43 1.75
C SER A 133 -2.91 76.25 2.32
N VAL A 134 -4.07 75.94 1.73
CA VAL A 134 -4.83 74.74 2.08
C VAL A 134 -3.99 73.49 1.80
N LEU A 135 -3.32 73.43 0.65
CA LEU A 135 -2.47 72.29 0.30
C LEU A 135 -1.29 72.11 1.26
N GLU A 136 -0.60 73.18 1.66
CA GLU A 136 0.51 73.12 2.65
C GLU A 136 0.04 72.60 4.01
N THR A 137 -1.15 73.01 4.44
CA THR A 137 -1.75 72.51 5.68
C THR A 137 -2.05 71.01 5.57
N LEU A 138 -2.53 70.55 4.42
CA LEU A 138 -2.79 69.12 4.18
C LEU A 138 -1.50 68.29 4.04
N GLU A 139 -0.44 68.86 3.48
CA GLU A 139 0.88 68.20 3.35
C GLU A 139 1.60 68.05 4.71
N SER A 140 1.31 68.93 5.67
CA SER A 140 1.85 68.86 7.04
C SER A 140 1.03 67.97 7.98
N ASP A 141 -0.27 67.82 7.73
CA ASP A 141 -1.20 67.00 8.52
C ASP A 141 -1.85 65.87 7.70
N VAL A 142 -1.00 65.08 7.05
CA VAL A 142 -1.40 63.96 6.17
C VAL A 142 -2.16 62.86 6.92
N GLU A 143 -1.97 62.78 8.24
CA GLU A 143 -2.55 61.73 9.11
C GLU A 143 -3.97 62.06 9.60
N SER A 144 -4.44 63.29 9.38
CA SER A 144 -5.76 63.74 9.81
C SER A 144 -6.92 63.05 9.09
N ARG A 145 -7.96 62.71 9.86
CA ARG A 145 -9.21 62.06 9.38
C ARG A 145 -9.85 62.75 8.18
N ARG A 146 -9.65 64.06 8.05
CA ARG A 146 -10.31 64.91 7.06
C ARG A 146 -9.43 65.17 5.84
N ALA A 147 -8.15 64.80 5.86
CA ALA A 147 -7.19 65.14 4.81
C ALA A 147 -7.63 64.64 3.43
N SER A 148 -8.12 63.40 3.33
CA SER A 148 -8.63 62.85 2.06
C SER A 148 -9.91 63.56 1.56
N HIS A 149 -10.81 63.94 2.47
CA HIS A 149 -12.03 64.67 2.11
C HIS A 149 -11.72 66.10 1.66
N GLN A 150 -10.88 66.81 2.42
CA GLN A 150 -10.46 68.18 2.12
C GLN A 150 -9.62 68.24 0.84
N LEU A 151 -8.78 67.23 0.57
CA LEU A 151 -8.06 67.12 -0.70
C LEU A 151 -9.02 66.93 -1.89
N LYS A 152 -10.12 66.20 -1.70
CA LYS A 152 -11.16 66.02 -2.72
C LYS A 152 -11.93 67.31 -2.97
N GLU A 153 -12.22 68.08 -1.93
CA GLU A 153 -12.82 69.42 -2.04
C GLU A 153 -11.89 70.37 -2.81
N LEU A 154 -10.60 70.42 -2.43
CA LEU A 154 -9.59 71.22 -3.13
C LEU A 154 -9.46 70.83 -4.61
N GLN A 155 -9.48 69.52 -4.92
CA GLN A 155 -9.47 69.06 -6.31
C GLN A 155 -10.70 69.56 -7.09
N ASN A 156 -11.89 69.46 -6.50
CA ASN A 156 -13.11 69.96 -7.14
C ASN A 156 -13.02 71.47 -7.40
N ASP A 157 -12.41 72.23 -6.49
CA ASP A 157 -12.21 73.67 -6.65
C ASP A 157 -11.17 73.99 -7.73
N ILE A 158 -10.08 73.22 -7.82
CA ILE A 158 -9.14 73.29 -8.96
C ILE A 158 -9.87 73.05 -10.28
N ASP A 159 -10.69 71.99 -10.36
CA ASP A 159 -11.42 71.65 -11.58
C ASP A 159 -12.42 72.74 -11.99
N ARG A 160 -13.06 73.41 -11.01
CA ARG A 160 -13.95 74.57 -11.23
C ARG A 160 -13.21 75.80 -11.75
N GLN A 161 -11.96 76.01 -11.36
CA GLN A 161 -11.16 77.17 -11.76
C GLN A 161 -10.36 76.97 -13.05
N ALA A 162 -10.23 75.73 -13.53
CA ALA A 162 -9.60 75.41 -14.81
C ALA A 162 -10.10 76.22 -16.03
N PRO A 163 -11.42 76.43 -16.25
CA PRO A 163 -11.88 77.28 -17.36
C PRO A 163 -11.53 78.77 -17.17
N THR A 164 -11.49 79.26 -15.94
CA THR A 164 -11.05 80.64 -15.64
C THR A 164 -9.57 80.81 -15.99
N HIS A 165 -8.73 79.85 -15.61
CA HIS A 165 -7.31 79.84 -15.95
C HIS A 165 -7.08 79.86 -17.47
N THR A 166 -7.77 79.01 -18.23
CA THR A 166 -7.62 78.97 -19.70
C THR A 166 -8.12 80.25 -20.36
N ALA A 167 -9.22 80.84 -19.87
CA ALA A 167 -9.71 82.13 -20.36
C ALA A 167 -8.68 83.25 -20.11
N LEU A 168 -8.14 83.34 -18.88
CA LEU A 168 -7.11 84.32 -18.53
C LEU A 168 -5.85 84.18 -19.38
N ARG A 169 -5.38 82.94 -19.60
CA ARG A 169 -4.22 82.65 -20.45
C ARG A 169 -4.45 83.05 -21.91
N ASN A 170 -5.63 82.76 -22.45
CA ASN A 170 -5.96 83.14 -23.82
C ASN A 170 -6.07 84.67 -23.97
N SER A 171 -6.67 85.33 -22.98
CA SER A 171 -6.78 86.79 -22.94
C SER A 171 -5.43 87.49 -22.78
N SER A 172 -4.51 86.96 -21.95
CA SER A 172 -3.17 87.50 -21.82
C SER A 172 -2.38 87.34 -23.12
N LEU A 173 -2.39 86.15 -23.74
CA LEU A 173 -1.73 85.87 -25.01
C LEU A 173 -2.23 86.76 -26.16
N ALA A 174 -3.54 87.01 -26.23
CA ALA A 174 -4.13 87.86 -27.26
C ALA A 174 -3.66 89.32 -27.18
N LEU A 175 -3.32 89.82 -25.98
CA LEU A 175 -2.88 91.20 -25.77
C LEU A 175 -1.38 91.39 -26.00
N LEU A 176 -0.55 90.35 -25.82
CA LEU A 176 0.91 90.44 -25.97
C LEU A 176 1.35 90.98 -27.34
N GLY A 177 0.65 90.60 -28.42
CA GLY A 177 1.00 91.05 -29.78
C GLY A 177 0.69 92.52 -30.07
N SER A 178 -0.02 93.20 -29.16
CA SER A 178 -0.46 94.60 -29.33
C SER A 178 0.23 95.57 -28.37
N LEU A 179 0.86 95.08 -27.30
CA LEU A 179 1.46 95.91 -26.26
C LEU A 179 2.85 96.45 -26.65
N ALA A 180 3.27 97.53 -25.98
CA ALA A 180 4.65 97.98 -26.03
C ALA A 180 5.60 96.90 -25.44
N PRO A 181 6.88 96.84 -25.85
CA PRO A 181 7.78 95.75 -25.45
C PRO A 181 7.92 95.58 -23.93
N GLU A 182 7.94 96.67 -23.16
CA GLU A 182 8.08 96.64 -21.70
C GLU A 182 6.81 96.12 -21.02
N ASP A 183 5.63 96.57 -21.43
CA ASP A 183 4.34 96.14 -20.87
C ASP A 183 3.99 94.71 -21.30
N ALA A 184 4.35 94.33 -22.53
CA ALA A 184 4.22 92.97 -23.03
C ALA A 184 5.07 92.01 -22.17
N LEU A 185 6.31 92.40 -21.84
CA LEU A 185 7.19 91.62 -20.97
C LEU A 185 6.59 91.48 -19.56
N MET A 186 6.04 92.54 -18.98
CA MET A 186 5.41 92.50 -17.66
C MET A 186 4.17 91.60 -17.61
N LEU A 187 3.30 91.69 -18.63
CA LEU A 187 2.14 90.81 -18.74
C LEU A 187 2.55 89.36 -18.98
N GLN A 188 3.60 89.12 -19.77
CA GLN A 188 4.15 87.80 -20.03
C GLN A 188 4.71 87.17 -18.74
N LEU A 189 5.57 87.89 -18.01
CA LEU A 189 6.11 87.42 -16.73
C LEU A 189 5.00 87.06 -15.73
N ARG A 190 3.95 87.88 -15.67
CA ARG A 190 2.81 87.65 -14.79
C ARG A 190 1.97 86.45 -15.20
N GLY A 191 1.77 86.26 -16.51
CA GLY A 191 1.10 85.09 -17.07
C GLY A 191 1.89 83.80 -16.88
N ASP A 192 3.21 83.85 -17.07
CA ASP A 192 4.13 82.73 -16.87
C ASP A 192 4.18 82.31 -15.39
N GLU A 193 4.20 83.28 -14.47
CA GLU A 193 4.16 82.99 -13.03
C GLU A 193 2.82 82.37 -12.60
N MET A 194 1.70 82.86 -13.15
CA MET A 194 0.37 82.26 -12.93
C MET A 194 0.34 80.81 -13.42
N GLU A 195 0.84 80.53 -14.63
CA GLU A 195 0.89 79.19 -15.21
C GLU A 195 1.79 78.27 -14.36
N ARG A 196 2.97 78.75 -13.96
CA ARG A 196 3.92 78.00 -13.13
C ARG A 196 3.28 77.58 -11.81
N ARG A 197 2.63 78.51 -11.10
CA ARG A 197 1.94 78.25 -9.83
C ARG A 197 0.75 77.30 -10.00
N TRP A 198 -0.05 77.50 -11.05
CA TRP A 198 -1.16 76.62 -11.38
C TRP A 198 -0.72 75.17 -11.62
N GLN A 199 0.34 74.97 -12.41
CA GLN A 199 0.89 73.62 -12.66
C GLN A 199 1.47 73.01 -11.38
N ALA A 200 2.20 73.79 -10.58
CA ALA A 200 2.75 73.33 -9.30
C ALA A 200 1.64 72.86 -8.34
N LEU A 201 0.56 73.63 -8.21
CA LEU A 201 -0.61 73.26 -7.40
C LEU A 201 -1.20 71.92 -7.87
N LYS A 202 -1.43 71.76 -9.18
CA LYS A 202 -1.97 70.50 -9.75
C LYS A 202 -1.08 69.30 -9.46
N THR A 203 0.23 69.43 -9.69
CA THR A 203 1.19 68.33 -9.50
C THR A 203 1.31 67.94 -8.03
N ARG A 204 1.45 68.91 -7.12
CA ARG A 204 1.54 68.64 -5.67
C ARG A 204 0.25 68.00 -5.12
N THR A 205 -0.92 68.47 -5.56
CA THR A 205 -2.21 67.89 -5.17
C THR A 205 -2.33 66.42 -5.62
N LEU A 206 -1.83 66.09 -6.82
CA LEU A 206 -1.80 64.72 -7.33
C LEU A 206 -0.82 63.82 -6.55
N ASP A 207 0.36 64.32 -6.23
CA ASP A 207 1.35 63.59 -5.43
C ASP A 207 0.81 63.25 -4.03
N LEU A 208 0.21 64.23 -3.36
CA LEU A 208 -0.41 64.03 -2.06
C LEU A 208 -1.54 63.00 -2.11
N ARG A 209 -2.37 63.00 -3.17
CA ARG A 209 -3.38 61.96 -3.40
C ARG A 209 -2.75 60.58 -3.50
N ASN A 210 -1.75 60.42 -4.36
CA ASN A 210 -1.10 59.13 -4.58
C ASN A 210 -0.48 58.59 -3.28
N ARG A 211 0.12 59.47 -2.48
CA ARG A 211 0.67 59.12 -1.16
C ARG A 211 -0.40 58.63 -0.18
N LEU A 212 -1.54 59.33 -0.12
CA LEU A 212 -2.68 58.94 0.73
C LEU A 212 -3.32 57.61 0.28
N GLU A 213 -3.47 57.41 -1.03
CA GLU A 213 -4.00 56.17 -1.60
C GLU A 213 -3.06 54.98 -1.34
N HIS A 214 -1.75 55.13 -1.61
CA HIS A 214 -0.76 54.08 -1.38
C HIS A 214 -0.68 53.66 0.10
N ASN A 215 -0.77 54.63 1.01
CA ASN A 215 -0.82 54.37 2.45
C ASN A 215 -2.09 53.58 2.82
N THR A 216 -3.25 53.96 2.26
CA THR A 216 -4.52 53.27 2.49
C THR A 216 -4.51 51.84 1.95
N ASP A 217 -3.96 51.63 0.75
CA ASP A 217 -3.81 50.31 0.12
C ASP A 217 -2.90 49.39 0.94
N TYR A 218 -1.79 49.91 1.46
CA TYR A 218 -0.90 49.16 2.34
C TYR A 218 -1.63 48.63 3.58
N TRP A 219 -2.39 49.48 4.27
CA TRP A 219 -3.14 49.07 5.47
C TRP A 219 -4.32 48.14 5.15
N ASN A 220 -4.97 48.31 3.99
CA ASN A 220 -5.98 47.38 3.51
C ASN A 220 -5.38 46.00 3.18
N ALA A 221 -4.20 45.96 2.56
CA ALA A 221 -3.46 44.73 2.30
C ALA A 221 -3.07 44.03 3.62
N LEU A 222 -2.63 44.79 4.62
CA LEU A 222 -2.38 44.26 5.96
C LEU A 222 -3.66 43.69 6.59
N LEU A 223 -4.80 44.38 6.47
CA LEU A 223 -6.08 43.88 6.99
C LEU A 223 -6.49 42.55 6.33
N LEU A 224 -6.31 42.43 5.01
CA LEU A 224 -6.55 41.18 4.28
C LEU A 224 -5.61 40.07 4.78
N SER A 225 -4.31 40.37 4.91
CA SER A 225 -3.32 39.42 5.45
C SER A 225 -3.70 38.93 6.86
N LEU A 226 -4.13 39.83 7.76
CA LEU A 226 -4.58 39.44 9.11
C LEU A 226 -5.80 38.52 9.07
N ARG A 227 -6.76 38.75 8.16
CA ARG A 227 -7.94 37.89 7.99
C ARG A 227 -7.56 36.51 7.46
N GLU A 228 -6.72 36.45 6.44
CA GLU A 228 -6.22 35.19 5.87
C GLU A 228 -5.45 34.38 6.92
N LEU A 229 -4.58 35.03 7.69
CA LEU A 229 -3.87 34.40 8.80
C LEU A 229 -4.83 33.92 9.88
N THR A 230 -5.87 34.69 10.20
CA THR A 230 -6.88 34.29 11.18
C THR A 230 -7.63 33.04 10.72
N GLU A 231 -8.05 32.98 9.46
CA GLU A 231 -8.68 31.78 8.90
C GLU A 231 -7.72 30.59 8.88
N TRP A 232 -6.46 30.82 8.52
CA TRP A 232 -5.43 29.79 8.52
C TRP A 232 -5.23 29.21 9.93
N VAL A 233 -5.15 30.05 10.97
CA VAL A 233 -5.06 29.62 12.37
C VAL A 233 -6.30 28.82 12.78
N ILE A 234 -7.51 29.23 12.37
CA ILE A 234 -8.74 28.48 12.66
C ILE A 234 -8.72 27.09 12.01
N ARG A 235 -8.29 26.98 10.74
CA ARG A 235 -8.17 25.68 10.06
C ARG A 235 -7.13 24.80 10.75
N LYS A 236 -5.97 25.36 11.10
CA LYS A 236 -4.92 24.63 11.82
C LYS A 236 -5.37 24.17 13.20
N ASP A 237 -6.21 24.94 13.86
CA ASP A 237 -6.82 24.54 15.12
C ASP A 237 -7.71 23.31 15.00
N THR A 238 -8.48 23.21 13.92
CA THR A 238 -9.27 22.01 13.63
C THR A 238 -8.40 20.80 13.27
N GLU A 239 -7.31 21.00 12.51
CA GLU A 239 -6.35 19.95 12.18
C GLU A 239 -5.64 19.41 13.42
N LEU A 240 -5.26 20.28 14.37
CA LEU A 240 -4.65 19.87 15.64
C LEU A 240 -5.57 18.94 16.44
N GLY A 241 -6.90 19.18 16.41
CA GLY A 241 -7.89 18.30 17.03
C GLY A 241 -7.96 16.90 16.43
N LEU A 242 -7.49 16.72 15.18
CA LEU A 242 -7.45 15.43 14.47
C LEU A 242 -6.09 14.73 14.57
N ALA A 243 -5.06 15.39 15.10
CA ALA A 243 -3.71 14.85 15.21
C ALA A 243 -3.63 13.76 16.29
N ALA A 244 -3.95 12.52 15.91
CA ALA A 244 -3.97 11.37 16.80
C ALA A 244 -2.56 10.77 17.06
N ARG A 245 -1.59 11.03 16.17
CA ARG A 245 -0.25 10.44 16.23
C ARG A 245 0.82 11.49 16.53
N GLN A 246 1.88 11.06 17.23
CA GLN A 246 3.00 11.93 17.61
C GLN A 246 3.78 12.46 16.38
N ASP A 247 3.91 11.66 15.33
CA ASP A 247 4.59 12.07 14.09
C ASP A 247 3.81 13.16 13.34
N ASP A 248 2.47 13.01 13.28
CA ASP A 248 1.58 14.00 12.67
C ASP A 248 1.66 15.34 13.43
N HIS A 249 1.73 15.29 14.76
CA HIS A 249 1.91 16.48 15.59
C HIS A 249 3.28 17.15 15.41
N ARG A 250 4.35 16.37 15.21
CA ARG A 250 5.69 16.91 14.91
C ARG A 250 5.68 17.67 13.59
N ALA A 251 5.10 17.09 12.55
CA ALA A 251 4.96 17.75 11.25
C ALA A 251 4.09 19.01 11.34
N PHE A 252 3.00 18.97 12.13
CA PHE A 252 2.16 20.13 12.40
C PHE A 252 2.93 21.28 13.06
N ARG A 253 3.75 20.99 14.09
CA ARG A 253 4.59 22.01 14.74
C ARG A 253 5.60 22.65 13.78
N GLN A 254 6.20 21.87 12.89
CA GLN A 254 7.09 22.41 11.85
C GLN A 254 6.37 23.48 11.02
N GLN A 255 5.13 23.21 10.60
CA GLN A 255 4.33 24.16 9.84
C GLN A 255 3.97 25.42 10.65
N LEU A 256 3.76 25.31 11.97
CA LEU A 256 3.57 26.47 12.84
C LEU A 256 4.83 27.33 12.90
N GLU A 257 6.01 26.72 13.06
CA GLU A 257 7.28 27.44 13.10
C GLU A 257 7.59 28.14 11.77
N ASP A 258 7.30 27.49 10.63
CA ASP A 258 7.49 28.09 9.31
C ASP A 258 6.58 29.31 9.10
N LYS A 259 5.38 29.33 9.69
CA LYS A 259 4.40 30.42 9.58
C LYS A 259 4.51 31.49 10.66
N ARG A 260 5.14 31.18 11.80
CA ARG A 260 5.38 32.09 12.92
C ARG A 260 5.92 33.47 12.51
N PRO A 261 7.00 33.60 11.71
CA PRO A 261 7.58 34.91 11.41
C PRO A 261 6.59 35.82 10.66
N LEU A 262 5.74 35.24 9.81
CA LEU A 262 4.72 36.00 9.08
C LEU A 262 3.62 36.51 10.03
N VAL A 263 3.14 35.66 10.93
CA VAL A 263 2.11 36.04 11.92
C VAL A 263 2.62 37.14 12.85
N GLU A 264 3.83 36.97 13.38
CA GLU A 264 4.43 37.94 14.29
C GLU A 264 4.74 39.28 13.60
N ALA A 265 5.20 39.26 12.34
CA ALA A 265 5.40 40.47 11.54
C ALA A 265 4.09 41.23 11.30
N SER A 266 3.03 40.55 10.84
CA SER A 266 1.72 41.17 10.59
C SER A 266 1.09 41.73 11.88
N LEU A 267 1.19 41.00 13.00
CA LEU A 267 0.75 41.48 14.31
C LEU A 267 1.55 42.71 14.76
N ARG A 268 2.87 42.74 14.52
CA ARG A 268 3.73 43.88 14.87
C ARG A 268 3.37 45.13 14.07
N SER A 269 3.23 45.01 12.74
CA SER A 269 2.82 46.12 11.88
C SER A 269 1.44 46.66 12.26
N ALA A 270 0.49 45.77 12.59
CA ALA A 270 -0.83 46.17 13.03
C ALA A 270 -0.82 46.85 14.41
N ARG A 271 0.02 46.41 15.34
CA ARG A 271 0.23 47.11 16.63
C ARG A 271 0.83 48.50 16.44
N GLN A 272 1.81 48.64 15.54
CA GLN A 272 2.41 49.93 15.22
C GLN A 272 1.38 50.91 14.66
N PHE A 273 0.52 50.45 13.75
CA PHE A 273 -0.59 51.25 13.25
C PHE A 273 -1.52 51.69 14.39
N VAL A 274 -1.98 50.75 15.21
CA VAL A 274 -2.93 51.03 16.31
C VAL A 274 -2.35 51.99 17.37
N ALA A 275 -1.04 51.95 17.60
CA ALA A 275 -0.34 52.82 18.54
C ALA A 275 -0.36 54.31 18.11
N GLY A 276 -0.45 54.60 16.81
CA GLY A 276 -0.57 55.97 16.28
C GLY A 276 -1.97 56.58 16.38
N GLU A 277 -2.87 56.02 17.20
CA GLU A 277 -4.30 56.39 17.31
C GLU A 277 -5.06 56.64 15.98
N PRO A 278 -4.92 55.79 14.95
CA PRO A 278 -5.58 55.99 13.67
C PRO A 278 -7.07 55.73 13.80
N SER A 279 -7.85 56.41 12.96
CA SER A 279 -9.21 56.73 13.37
C SER A 279 -10.14 56.63 12.15
N GLY A 280 -11.11 55.70 12.20
CA GLY A 280 -11.97 55.36 11.06
C GLY A 280 -12.34 53.87 11.03
N ASP A 281 -13.03 53.43 9.98
CA ASP A 281 -13.52 52.05 9.85
C ASP A 281 -12.39 51.03 9.68
N LEU A 282 -11.38 51.38 8.86
CA LEU A 282 -10.18 50.58 8.67
C LEU A 282 -9.45 50.34 10.00
N ALA A 283 -9.29 51.38 10.82
CA ALA A 283 -8.66 51.25 12.13
C ALA A 283 -9.46 50.39 13.11
N ARG A 284 -10.79 50.48 13.13
CA ARG A 284 -11.63 49.57 13.94
C ARG A 284 -11.53 48.12 13.46
N ASN A 285 -11.42 47.90 12.15
CA ASN A 285 -11.32 46.57 11.58
C ASN A 285 -9.93 45.95 11.85
N LEU A 286 -8.85 46.71 11.67
CA LEU A 286 -7.50 46.29 12.01
C LEU A 286 -7.35 45.99 13.50
N ARG A 287 -7.90 46.82 14.41
CA ARG A 287 -7.89 46.52 15.86
C ARG A 287 -8.61 45.21 16.18
N ARG A 288 -9.79 44.98 15.59
CA ARG A 288 -10.57 43.76 15.81
C ARG A 288 -9.85 42.52 15.32
N GLU A 289 -9.33 42.53 14.09
CA GLU A 289 -8.60 41.39 13.54
C GLU A 289 -7.23 41.17 14.22
N LEU A 290 -6.55 42.24 14.67
CA LEU A 290 -5.33 42.15 15.47
C LEU A 290 -5.55 41.34 16.76
N VAL A 291 -6.56 41.71 17.55
CA VAL A 291 -6.88 41.03 18.82
C VAL A 291 -7.27 39.58 18.53
N LYS A 292 -8.16 39.37 17.56
CA LYS A 292 -8.65 38.04 17.19
C LYS A 292 -7.56 37.10 16.72
N LEU A 293 -6.63 37.57 15.86
CA LEU A 293 -5.49 36.78 15.41
C LEU A 293 -4.56 36.46 16.58
N SER A 294 -4.23 37.46 17.41
CA SER A 294 -3.35 37.30 18.57
C SER A 294 -3.90 36.24 19.54
N ASP A 295 -5.18 36.32 19.91
CA ASP A 295 -5.81 35.39 20.85
C ASP A 295 -5.84 33.97 20.27
N LYS A 296 -6.23 33.83 19.00
CA LYS A 296 -6.30 32.51 18.34
C LYS A 296 -4.93 31.89 18.13
N TRP A 297 -3.92 32.67 17.77
CA TRP A 297 -2.55 32.21 17.58
C TRP A 297 -1.96 31.68 18.89
N ASN A 298 -2.08 32.46 19.97
CA ASN A 298 -1.60 32.04 21.29
C ASN A 298 -2.33 30.78 21.77
N ALA A 299 -3.66 30.73 21.65
CA ALA A 299 -4.44 29.56 22.03
C ALA A 299 -4.13 28.29 21.20
N LEU A 300 -3.67 28.46 19.95
CA LEU A 300 -3.24 27.34 19.10
C LEU A 300 -1.87 26.80 19.56
N ILE A 301 -0.92 27.70 19.85
CA ILE A 301 0.39 27.33 20.39
C ILE A 301 0.23 26.60 21.72
N ASP A 302 -0.53 27.17 22.66
CA ASP A 302 -0.74 26.58 23.98
C ASP A 302 -1.34 25.16 23.90
N ARG A 303 -2.30 24.95 22.98
CA ARG A 303 -2.89 23.62 22.75
C ARG A 303 -1.91 22.64 22.11
N SER A 304 -1.09 23.09 21.16
CA SER A 304 -0.04 22.26 20.56
C SER A 304 0.99 21.84 21.61
N ASP A 305 1.36 22.75 22.52
CA ASP A 305 2.32 22.45 23.59
C ASP A 305 1.74 21.49 24.62
N GLN A 306 0.49 21.69 25.04
CA GLN A 306 -0.21 20.73 25.90
C GLN A 306 -0.30 19.34 25.27
N LEU A 307 -0.55 19.26 23.96
CA LEU A 307 -0.62 17.98 23.25
C LEU A 307 0.76 17.30 23.18
N ALA A 308 1.84 18.03 22.95
CA ALA A 308 3.20 17.47 23.00
C ALA A 308 3.55 16.90 24.38
N VAL A 309 3.27 17.65 25.45
CA VAL A 309 3.51 17.18 26.82
C VAL A 309 2.73 15.89 27.10
N ARG A 310 1.47 15.80 26.62
CA ARG A 310 0.68 14.57 26.72
C ARG A 310 1.32 13.40 25.95
N PHE A 311 1.83 13.63 24.74
CA PHE A 311 2.52 12.58 23.98
C PHE A 311 3.79 12.10 24.70
N GLU A 312 4.60 13.00 25.26
CA GLU A 312 5.78 12.64 26.03
C GLU A 312 5.42 11.82 27.29
N GLN A 313 4.39 12.25 28.03
CA GLN A 313 3.89 11.50 29.19
C GLN A 313 3.37 10.11 28.80
N ASN A 314 2.63 10.01 27.69
CA ASN A 314 2.13 8.74 27.19
C ASN A 314 3.27 7.81 26.74
N ALA A 315 4.32 8.36 26.12
CA ALA A 315 5.49 7.58 25.73
C ALA A 315 6.24 6.99 26.94
N VAL A 316 6.41 7.77 28.02
CA VAL A 316 7.01 7.28 29.27
C VAL A 316 6.15 6.18 29.89
N LYS A 317 4.84 6.40 30.00
CA LYS A 317 3.90 5.40 30.54
C LYS A 317 3.88 4.12 29.71
N LEU A 318 3.91 4.23 28.38
CA LEU A 318 3.93 3.08 27.49
C LEU A 318 5.21 2.27 27.65
N LYS A 319 6.39 2.93 27.75
CA LYS A 319 7.65 2.23 28.03
C LYS A 319 7.59 1.46 29.35
N GLN A 320 7.05 2.07 30.41
CA GLN A 320 6.89 1.38 31.69
C GLN A 320 5.95 0.18 31.60
N LEU A 321 4.82 0.34 30.89
CA LEU A 321 3.87 -0.75 30.65
C LEU A 321 4.53 -1.91 29.89
N THR A 322 5.34 -1.63 28.87
CA THR A 322 6.05 -2.66 28.11
C THR A 322 7.00 -3.45 29.01
N VAL A 323 7.79 -2.77 29.86
CA VAL A 323 8.69 -3.43 30.81
C VAL A 323 7.91 -4.33 31.78
N ASN A 324 6.84 -3.80 32.39
CA ASN A 324 6.02 -4.56 33.33
C ASN A 324 5.34 -5.78 32.66
N LEU A 325 4.89 -5.63 31.42
CA LEU A 325 4.29 -6.71 30.63
C LEU A 325 5.31 -7.79 30.28
N GLU A 326 6.51 -7.42 29.85
CA GLU A 326 7.59 -8.36 29.54
C GLU A 326 7.99 -9.18 30.78
N GLU A 327 8.16 -8.52 31.92
CA GLU A 327 8.43 -9.18 33.20
C GLU A 327 7.30 -10.15 33.58
N ALA A 328 6.03 -9.74 33.45
CA ALA A 328 4.89 -10.60 33.74
C ALA A 328 4.81 -11.81 32.80
N VAL A 329 5.01 -11.62 31.49
CA VAL A 329 4.98 -12.70 30.49
C VAL A 329 6.07 -13.73 30.77
N VAL A 330 7.29 -13.29 31.09
CA VAL A 330 8.40 -14.18 31.44
C VAL A 330 8.10 -14.95 32.73
N ALA A 331 7.56 -14.28 33.74
CA ALA A 331 7.19 -14.90 35.02
C ALA A 331 6.07 -15.94 34.86
N VAL A 332 5.00 -15.63 34.12
CA VAL A 332 3.92 -16.57 33.78
C VAL A 332 4.49 -17.78 33.04
N GLY A 333 5.28 -17.57 31.97
CA GLY A 333 5.86 -18.67 31.19
C GLY A 333 6.84 -19.55 31.98
N ARG A 334 7.55 -19.00 32.97
CA ARG A 334 8.38 -19.80 33.89
C ARG A 334 7.53 -20.70 34.77
N LEU A 335 6.42 -20.19 35.32
CA LEU A 335 5.54 -20.96 36.20
C LEU A 335 4.73 -22.01 35.43
N GLU A 336 4.27 -21.70 34.22
CA GLU A 336 3.60 -22.66 33.34
C GLU A 336 4.51 -23.85 32.98
N ARG A 337 5.79 -23.60 32.68
CA ARG A 337 6.77 -24.68 32.43
C ARG A 337 6.95 -25.58 33.65
N ALA A 338 6.87 -25.04 34.86
CA ALA A 338 6.92 -25.87 36.07
C ALA A 338 5.75 -26.88 36.13
N THR A 339 4.57 -26.53 35.58
CA THR A 339 3.40 -27.43 35.53
C THR A 339 3.59 -28.66 34.63
N LEU A 340 4.53 -28.61 33.68
CA LEU A 340 4.85 -29.75 32.81
C LEU A 340 5.50 -30.91 33.56
N SER A 341 6.24 -30.59 34.61
CA SER A 341 6.96 -31.56 35.43
C SER A 341 6.06 -32.31 36.43
N TRP A 342 4.78 -31.93 36.52
CA TRP A 342 3.87 -32.54 37.48
C TRP A 342 3.51 -33.97 37.07
N SER A 343 3.91 -34.93 37.89
CA SER A 343 3.55 -36.36 37.80
C SER A 343 2.57 -36.75 38.91
N GLY A 344 1.87 -37.88 38.78
CA GLY A 344 1.08 -38.42 39.91
C GLY A 344 2.00 -38.78 41.09
N PRO A 345 1.60 -38.54 42.36
CA PRO A 345 2.39 -39.00 43.51
C PRO A 345 2.40 -40.54 43.56
N ARG A 346 3.58 -41.16 43.69
CA ARG A 346 3.74 -42.64 43.78
C ARG A 346 3.57 -43.14 45.21
N SER A 347 3.68 -42.25 46.20
CA SER A 347 3.46 -42.53 47.62
C SER A 347 2.87 -41.34 48.36
N ALA A 348 2.24 -41.59 49.51
CA ALA A 348 1.75 -40.54 50.40
C ALA A 348 2.88 -39.67 51.01
N ALA A 349 4.14 -40.15 50.99
CA ALA A 349 5.32 -39.37 51.38
C ALA A 349 5.74 -38.41 50.26
N GLU A 350 5.80 -38.90 49.02
CA GLU A 350 6.08 -38.08 47.84
C GLU A 350 4.99 -37.02 47.61
N ALA A 351 3.72 -37.36 47.85
CA ALA A 351 2.62 -36.39 47.81
C ALA A 351 2.83 -35.20 48.77
N ARG A 352 3.39 -35.45 49.97
CA ARG A 352 3.71 -34.41 50.95
C ARG A 352 4.86 -33.52 50.50
N GLU A 353 5.91 -34.10 49.90
CA GLU A 353 7.03 -33.34 49.32
C GLU A 353 6.61 -32.48 48.12
N LEU A 354 5.74 -33.03 47.26
CA LEU A 354 5.16 -32.31 46.13
C LEU A 354 4.22 -31.18 46.60
N LEU A 355 3.48 -31.35 47.71
CA LEU A 355 2.70 -30.27 48.34
C LEU A 355 3.58 -29.15 48.87
N THR A 356 4.72 -29.47 49.51
CA THR A 356 5.67 -28.43 49.93
C THR A 356 6.27 -27.68 48.74
N SER A 357 6.56 -28.39 47.66
CA SER A 357 7.05 -27.77 46.42
C SER A 357 5.97 -26.89 45.77
N LEU A 358 4.71 -27.33 45.74
CA LEU A 358 3.59 -26.54 45.22
C LEU A 358 3.35 -25.26 46.03
N ARG A 359 3.51 -25.29 47.36
CA ARG A 359 3.42 -24.08 48.20
C ARG A 359 4.46 -23.03 47.82
N THR A 360 5.67 -23.43 47.44
CA THR A 360 6.69 -22.47 46.98
C THR A 360 6.32 -21.83 45.64
N LEU A 361 5.62 -22.54 44.75
CA LEU A 361 5.06 -21.96 43.52
C LEU A 361 3.88 -21.03 43.82
N GLU A 362 2.98 -21.40 44.75
CA GLU A 362 1.88 -20.55 45.20
C GLU A 362 2.38 -19.19 45.74
N GLN A 363 3.51 -19.17 46.45
CA GLN A 363 4.11 -17.92 46.96
C GLN A 363 4.58 -16.96 45.86
N GLN A 364 4.77 -17.43 44.62
CA GLN A 364 5.18 -16.61 43.49
C GLN A 364 3.99 -16.00 42.71
N LEU A 365 2.75 -16.40 43.01
CA LEU A 365 1.55 -15.88 42.36
C LEU A 365 1.16 -14.45 42.80
N PRO A 366 1.21 -14.05 44.09
CA PRO A 366 0.88 -12.71 44.53
C PRO A 366 1.73 -11.57 43.92
N PRO A 367 3.08 -11.66 43.85
CA PRO A 367 3.87 -10.60 43.22
C PRO A 367 3.55 -10.46 41.73
N LEU A 368 3.31 -11.57 41.03
CA LEU A 368 2.89 -11.57 39.63
C LEU A 368 1.51 -10.91 39.43
N GLN A 369 0.58 -11.13 40.36
CA GLN A 369 -0.72 -10.45 40.34
C GLN A 369 -0.56 -8.94 40.43
N ARG A 370 0.32 -8.46 41.33
CA ARG A 370 0.56 -7.02 41.51
C ARG A 370 1.10 -6.37 40.24
N VAL A 371 2.08 -7.00 39.58
CA VAL A 371 2.64 -6.50 38.32
C VAL A 371 1.56 -6.43 37.24
N LEU A 372 0.68 -7.44 37.14
CA LEU A 372 -0.43 -7.44 36.19
C LEU A 372 -1.47 -6.36 36.50
N ASP A 373 -1.79 -6.13 37.77
CA ASP A 373 -2.75 -5.10 38.18
C ASP A 373 -2.17 -3.68 37.94
N GLU A 374 -0.87 -3.48 38.18
CA GLU A 374 -0.15 -2.25 37.83
C GLU A 374 -0.13 -2.01 36.31
N ALA A 375 0.13 -3.05 35.52
CA ALA A 375 0.07 -2.99 34.06
C ALA A 375 -1.35 -2.64 33.57
N ARG A 376 -2.41 -3.18 34.20
CA ARG A 376 -3.80 -2.79 33.89
C ARG A 376 -4.11 -1.35 34.24
N ALA A 377 -3.63 -0.88 35.39
CA ALA A 377 -3.80 0.53 35.78
C ALA A 377 -3.10 1.46 34.78
N GLN A 378 -1.87 1.14 34.36
CA GLN A 378 -1.13 1.90 33.35
C GLN A 378 -1.84 1.88 31.98
N ALA A 379 -2.36 0.73 31.56
CA ALA A 379 -3.14 0.60 30.33
C ALA A 379 -4.43 1.44 30.36
N ALA A 380 -5.15 1.43 31.49
CA ALA A 380 -6.36 2.26 31.66
C ALA A 380 -6.04 3.76 31.58
N MET A 381 -4.89 4.19 32.11
CA MET A 381 -4.45 5.59 32.03
C MET A 381 -4.04 6.03 30.63
N LEU A 382 -3.64 5.10 29.75
CA LEU A 382 -3.35 5.38 28.34
C LEU A 382 -4.62 5.44 27.49
N GLY A 383 -5.66 4.67 27.85
CA GLY A 383 -6.96 4.68 27.17
C GLY A 383 -6.81 4.48 25.65
N PRO A 384 -7.25 5.43 24.80
CA PRO A 384 -7.15 5.31 23.35
C PRO A 384 -5.71 5.39 22.82
N ALA A 385 -4.74 5.85 23.62
CA ALA A 385 -3.34 5.91 23.23
C ALA A 385 -2.61 4.56 23.40
N LEU A 386 -3.29 3.53 23.91
CA LEU A 386 -2.74 2.20 24.10
C LEU A 386 -2.61 1.47 22.75
N PRO A 387 -1.41 0.98 22.37
CA PRO A 387 -1.25 0.14 21.19
C PRO A 387 -2.04 -1.17 21.32
N GLN A 388 -2.70 -1.59 20.24
CA GLN A 388 -3.47 -2.84 20.22
C GLN A 388 -2.62 -4.07 20.61
N SER A 389 -1.35 -4.10 20.21
CA SER A 389 -0.43 -5.20 20.57
C SER A 389 -0.22 -5.32 22.09
N SER A 390 -0.05 -4.19 22.78
CA SER A 390 0.13 -4.18 24.24
C SER A 390 -1.19 -4.53 24.95
N ALA A 391 -2.33 -4.11 24.40
CA ALA A 391 -3.65 -4.49 24.91
C ALA A 391 -3.88 -6.01 24.82
N THR A 392 -3.64 -6.62 23.66
CA THR A 392 -3.78 -8.06 23.47
C THR A 392 -2.80 -8.84 24.36
N GLN A 393 -1.55 -8.40 24.46
CA GLN A 393 -0.56 -9.04 25.34
C GLN A 393 -0.97 -9.01 26.82
N LEU A 394 -1.57 -7.91 27.29
CA LEU A 394 -2.06 -7.78 28.65
C LEU A 394 -3.25 -8.72 28.94
N GLU A 395 -4.17 -8.84 27.98
CA GLU A 395 -5.32 -9.75 28.07
C GLU A 395 -4.86 -11.21 28.07
N ASP A 396 -3.95 -11.58 27.16
CA ASP A 396 -3.38 -12.94 27.05
C ASP A 396 -2.62 -13.34 28.32
N CYS A 397 -1.74 -12.46 28.80
CA CYS A 397 -0.97 -12.70 30.03
C CYS A 397 -1.90 -12.83 31.24
N THR A 398 -2.97 -12.03 31.30
CA THR A 398 -4.02 -12.13 32.32
C THR A 398 -4.76 -13.47 32.26
N ALA A 399 -5.13 -13.94 31.07
CA ALA A 399 -5.84 -15.20 30.90
C ALA A 399 -4.97 -16.39 31.32
N ARG A 400 -3.71 -16.41 30.88
CA ARG A 400 -2.71 -17.41 31.24
C ARG A 400 -2.45 -17.47 32.74
N TYR A 401 -2.32 -16.32 33.39
CA TYR A 401 -2.21 -16.24 34.85
C TYR A 401 -3.40 -16.88 35.58
N ARG A 402 -4.64 -16.64 35.12
CA ARG A 402 -5.84 -17.25 35.71
C ARG A 402 -5.87 -18.77 35.50
N ALA A 403 -5.48 -19.25 34.33
CA ALA A 403 -5.37 -20.68 34.05
C ALA A 403 -4.33 -21.35 34.95
N LEU A 404 -3.17 -20.71 35.15
CA LEU A 404 -2.14 -21.17 36.07
C LEU A 404 -2.64 -21.24 37.52
N GLN A 405 -3.38 -20.22 37.99
CA GLN A 405 -4.01 -20.25 39.31
C GLN A 405 -4.98 -21.44 39.47
N ALA A 406 -5.79 -21.73 38.45
CA ALA A 406 -6.70 -22.86 38.45
C ALA A 406 -5.95 -24.20 38.49
N ALA A 407 -4.92 -24.37 37.66
CA ALA A 407 -4.10 -25.57 37.61
C ALA A 407 -3.37 -25.85 38.94
N ILE A 408 -2.84 -24.80 39.59
CA ILE A 408 -2.20 -24.93 40.92
C ILE A 408 -3.23 -25.34 41.98
N ARG A 409 -4.46 -24.80 41.93
CA ARG A 409 -5.54 -25.16 42.87
C ARG A 409 -5.95 -26.63 42.70
N GLU A 410 -6.19 -27.07 41.47
CA GLU A 410 -6.54 -28.45 41.15
C GLU A 410 -5.43 -29.42 41.59
N ARG A 411 -4.16 -29.08 41.28
CA ARG A 411 -3.02 -29.88 41.69
C ARG A 411 -2.91 -30.01 43.21
N ARG A 412 -3.23 -28.94 43.95
CA ARG A 412 -3.26 -28.95 45.41
C ARG A 412 -4.36 -29.88 45.93
N GLU A 413 -5.55 -29.84 45.35
CA GLU A 413 -6.66 -30.73 45.72
C GLU A 413 -6.28 -32.19 45.51
N VAL A 414 -5.73 -32.53 44.34
CA VAL A 414 -5.26 -33.89 44.00
C VAL A 414 -4.17 -34.37 44.97
N LEU A 415 -3.15 -33.56 45.24
CA LEU A 415 -2.09 -33.98 46.16
C LEU A 415 -2.59 -34.10 47.61
N THR A 416 -3.55 -33.26 48.02
CA THR A 416 -4.14 -33.32 49.37
C THR A 416 -5.01 -34.56 49.55
N SER A 417 -5.76 -34.96 48.52
CA SER A 417 -6.56 -36.20 48.56
C SER A 417 -5.67 -37.45 48.54
N SER A 418 -4.59 -37.47 47.75
CA SER A 418 -3.61 -38.56 47.74
C SER A 418 -2.85 -38.73 49.07
N CYS A 419 -2.84 -37.72 49.94
CA CYS A 419 -2.30 -37.84 51.29
C CYS A 419 -3.26 -38.52 52.30
N GLN A 420 -4.56 -38.63 51.97
CA GLN A 420 -5.62 -39.05 52.92
C GLN A 420 -6.20 -40.46 52.66
N GLY A 421 -5.91 -41.11 51.53
CA GLY A 421 -6.38 -42.48 51.23
C GLY A 421 -6.05 -42.88 49.79
N GLU A 422 -5.99 -44.20 49.52
CA GLU A 422 -5.55 -44.92 48.30
C GLU A 422 -4.97 -44.06 47.17
N ILE A 423 -3.68 -44.27 46.89
CA ILE A 423 -2.96 -43.70 45.76
C ILE A 423 -3.62 -44.23 44.47
N SER A 424 -4.67 -43.55 44.00
CA SER A 424 -4.99 -43.60 42.58
C SER A 424 -3.78 -43.00 41.88
N PRO A 425 -3.02 -43.75 41.07
CA PRO A 425 -1.98 -43.14 40.26
C PRO A 425 -2.68 -42.05 39.44
N GLY A 426 -2.22 -40.82 39.57
CA GLY A 426 -2.77 -39.70 38.79
C GLY A 426 -2.80 -40.05 37.30
N PRO A 427 -3.58 -39.33 36.49
CA PRO A 427 -3.83 -39.70 35.10
C PRO A 427 -2.50 -39.77 34.33
N SER A 428 -1.99 -41.00 34.20
CA SER A 428 -0.77 -41.35 33.50
C SER A 428 -1.16 -41.79 32.11
N SER A 429 -0.42 -41.34 31.09
CA SER A 429 -0.63 -41.78 29.71
C SER A 429 -0.42 -43.29 29.54
N VAL A 430 0.39 -43.90 30.41
CA VAL A 430 0.67 -45.34 30.43
C VAL A 430 0.17 -46.01 31.70
N GLN A 431 -0.26 -47.27 31.54
CA GLN A 431 -0.71 -48.15 32.62
C GLN A 431 0.34 -49.25 32.86
N PRO A 432 0.47 -49.79 34.10
CA PRO A 432 1.34 -50.93 34.37
C PRO A 432 1.05 -52.11 33.42
N PRO A 433 2.07 -52.81 32.88
CA PRO A 433 3.48 -52.83 33.27
C PRO A 433 4.36 -51.75 32.59
N TRP A 434 3.77 -50.77 31.91
CA TRP A 434 4.52 -49.73 31.19
C TRP A 434 4.83 -48.51 32.08
N GLU A 435 6.05 -47.99 31.97
CA GLU A 435 6.50 -46.75 32.59
C GLU A 435 6.97 -45.75 31.54
N ARG A 436 6.57 -44.49 31.69
CA ARG A 436 7.05 -43.37 30.88
C ARG A 436 8.25 -42.72 31.56
N ALA A 437 9.35 -42.61 30.84
CA ALA A 437 10.57 -41.92 31.26
C ALA A 437 10.98 -40.86 30.21
N THR A 438 11.97 -40.03 30.52
CA THR A 438 12.46 -38.99 29.60
C THR A 438 13.97 -38.96 29.52
N THR A 439 14.52 -38.70 28.34
CA THR A 439 15.95 -38.46 28.12
C THR A 439 16.40 -37.14 28.78
N PRO A 440 17.72 -36.85 28.85
CA PRO A 440 18.22 -35.54 29.26
C PRO A 440 17.67 -34.38 28.39
N SER A 441 17.45 -34.62 27.10
CA SER A 441 16.79 -33.71 26.15
C SER A 441 15.26 -33.66 26.30
N LYS A 442 14.71 -34.25 27.36
CA LYS A 442 13.27 -34.30 27.69
C LYS A 442 12.40 -35.07 26.67
N VAL A 443 13.01 -35.86 25.79
CA VAL A 443 12.29 -36.73 24.85
C VAL A 443 11.71 -37.94 25.61
N PRO A 444 10.40 -38.21 25.50
CA PRO A 444 9.80 -39.36 26.18
C PRO A 444 10.23 -40.70 25.58
N TYR A 445 10.43 -41.70 26.42
CA TYR A 445 10.58 -43.12 26.05
C TYR A 445 9.82 -44.00 27.05
N TYR A 446 9.54 -45.25 26.66
CA TYR A 446 8.63 -46.13 27.38
C TYR A 446 9.31 -47.45 27.74
N ILE A 447 9.19 -47.87 28.99
CA ILE A 447 9.80 -49.08 29.52
C ILE A 447 8.70 -50.08 29.81
N ASN A 448 8.78 -51.28 29.25
CA ASN A 448 7.89 -52.39 29.57
C ASN A 448 8.57 -53.26 30.63
N HIS A 449 8.12 -53.18 31.88
CA HIS A 449 8.71 -53.92 33.00
C HIS A 449 8.42 -55.43 32.94
N SER A 450 7.38 -55.87 32.24
CA SER A 450 7.09 -57.31 32.09
C SER A 450 7.93 -58.00 31.02
N MET A 451 8.40 -57.24 30.04
CA MET A 451 9.21 -57.74 28.92
C MET A 451 10.66 -57.26 28.98
N GLU A 452 11.02 -56.48 30.01
CA GLU A 452 12.35 -55.86 30.19
C GLU A 452 12.86 -55.11 28.93
N THR A 453 11.95 -54.48 28.19
CA THR A 453 12.26 -53.81 26.91
C THR A 453 11.96 -52.33 26.95
N THR A 454 12.80 -51.53 26.29
CA THR A 454 12.63 -50.08 26.14
C THR A 454 12.27 -49.71 24.72
N HIS A 455 11.26 -48.87 24.56
CA HIS A 455 10.72 -48.46 23.28
C HIS A 455 10.66 -46.94 23.18
N TRP A 456 10.89 -46.41 21.98
CA TRP A 456 10.65 -44.99 21.70
C TRP A 456 9.18 -44.68 21.46
N ASP A 457 8.42 -45.68 21.02
CA ASP A 457 7.00 -45.53 20.71
C ASP A 457 6.12 -45.83 21.91
N HIS A 458 5.04 -45.06 22.04
CA HIS A 458 4.04 -45.30 23.08
C HIS A 458 3.38 -46.67 22.87
N PRO A 459 2.96 -47.41 23.92
CA PRO A 459 2.35 -48.74 23.76
C PRO A 459 1.17 -48.77 22.78
N GLN A 460 0.28 -47.78 22.88
CA GLN A 460 -0.83 -47.63 21.93
C GLN A 460 -0.39 -47.22 20.51
N MET A 461 0.79 -46.61 20.34
CA MET A 461 1.37 -46.35 19.01
C MET A 461 1.94 -47.63 18.40
N ILE A 462 2.53 -48.52 19.21
CA ILE A 462 2.99 -49.85 18.77
C ILE A 462 1.79 -50.67 18.26
N GLU A 463 0.71 -50.74 19.05
CA GLU A 463 -0.53 -51.39 18.63
C GLU A 463 -1.11 -50.77 17.35
N LEU A 464 -1.13 -49.44 17.27
CA LEU A 464 -1.59 -48.73 16.09
C LEU A 464 -0.73 -49.09 14.87
N ALA A 465 0.59 -49.12 14.99
CA ALA A 465 1.50 -49.49 13.90
C ALA A 465 1.20 -50.90 13.37
N SER A 466 0.92 -51.87 14.25
CA SER A 466 0.47 -53.20 13.84
C SER A 466 -0.85 -53.18 13.09
N CYS A 467 -1.83 -52.37 13.52
CA CYS A 467 -3.09 -52.19 12.78
C CYS A 467 -2.88 -51.52 11.41
N LEU A 468 -1.94 -50.57 11.29
CA LEU A 468 -1.65 -49.90 10.02
C LEU A 468 -1.07 -50.87 8.96
N LEU A 469 -0.35 -51.91 9.37
CA LEU A 469 0.18 -52.94 8.46
C LEU A 469 -0.94 -53.74 7.78
N GLN A 470 -2.06 -53.98 8.46
CA GLN A 470 -3.22 -54.69 7.88
C GLN A 470 -3.85 -53.92 6.70
N LEU A 471 -3.63 -52.61 6.63
CA LEU A 471 -4.11 -51.77 5.53
C LEU A 471 -3.25 -51.89 4.27
N ASN A 472 -2.12 -52.60 4.31
CA ASN A 472 -1.27 -52.85 3.14
C ASN A 472 -1.96 -53.67 2.04
N GLU A 473 -3.03 -54.41 2.39
CA GLU A 473 -3.89 -55.14 1.45
C GLU A 473 -4.64 -54.22 0.47
N VAL A 474 -4.77 -52.93 0.78
CA VAL A 474 -5.42 -51.97 -0.11
C VAL A 474 -4.52 -51.70 -1.31
N ARG A 475 -4.98 -52.12 -2.49
CA ARG A 475 -4.20 -52.03 -3.75
C ARG A 475 -3.78 -50.60 -4.12
N PHE A 476 -4.65 -49.62 -3.89
CA PHE A 476 -4.43 -48.24 -4.33
C PHE A 476 -3.70 -47.42 -3.26
N SER A 477 -2.50 -46.92 -3.58
CA SER A 477 -1.63 -46.19 -2.65
C SER A 477 -2.26 -44.95 -2.01
N ALA A 478 -3.00 -44.16 -2.80
CA ALA A 478 -3.69 -42.95 -2.30
C ALA A 478 -4.73 -43.29 -1.21
N TYR A 479 -5.56 -44.32 -1.44
CA TYR A 479 -6.55 -44.78 -0.45
C TYR A 479 -5.89 -45.47 0.73
N ARG A 480 -4.84 -46.29 0.51
CA ARG A 480 -4.08 -46.94 1.58
C ARG A 480 -3.47 -45.92 2.53
N THR A 481 -2.77 -44.92 1.99
CA THR A 481 -2.17 -43.83 2.76
C THR A 481 -3.23 -43.05 3.52
N ALA A 482 -4.33 -42.70 2.86
CA ALA A 482 -5.43 -41.97 3.49
C ALA A 482 -6.13 -42.77 4.59
N LEU A 483 -6.33 -44.08 4.43
CA LEU A 483 -6.88 -44.96 5.47
C LEU A 483 -5.94 -45.09 6.66
N LYS A 484 -4.64 -45.28 6.42
CA LYS A 484 -3.62 -45.29 7.47
C LYS A 484 -3.64 -43.97 8.25
N LEU A 485 -3.66 -42.86 7.54
CA LEU A 485 -3.70 -41.53 8.14
C LEU A 485 -5.01 -41.26 8.88
N ARG A 486 -6.15 -41.78 8.40
CA ARG A 486 -7.44 -41.72 9.09
C ARG A 486 -7.45 -42.50 10.40
N ALA A 487 -6.82 -43.68 10.43
CA ALA A 487 -6.67 -44.47 11.65
C ALA A 487 -5.82 -43.72 12.69
N ILE A 488 -4.71 -43.12 12.26
CA ILE A 488 -3.88 -42.23 13.10
C ILE A 488 -4.70 -41.05 13.61
N GLN A 489 -5.41 -40.34 12.72
CA GLN A 489 -6.20 -39.17 13.05
C GLN A 489 -7.21 -39.44 14.18
N LYS A 490 -7.92 -40.58 14.10
CA LYS A 490 -8.90 -41.01 15.11
C LYS A 490 -8.24 -41.42 16.42
N LYS A 491 -7.14 -42.19 16.37
CA LYS A 491 -6.44 -42.66 17.57
C LYS A 491 -5.79 -41.51 18.34
N LEU A 492 -5.35 -40.47 17.64
CA LEU A 492 -4.85 -39.22 18.20
C LEU A 492 -5.95 -38.23 18.61
N CYS A 493 -7.23 -38.52 18.35
CA CYS A 493 -8.37 -37.62 18.56
C CYS A 493 -8.26 -36.25 17.86
N LEU A 494 -7.41 -36.13 16.83
CA LEU A 494 -7.23 -34.88 16.08
C LEU A 494 -8.42 -34.61 15.14
N ASP A 495 -9.24 -35.62 14.85
CA ASP A 495 -10.51 -35.46 14.15
C ASP A 495 -11.61 -34.77 14.98
N LEU A 496 -11.38 -34.57 16.29
CA LEU A 496 -12.24 -33.78 17.17
C LEU A 496 -11.74 -32.33 17.33
N VAL A 497 -10.47 -32.06 17.03
CA VAL A 497 -9.85 -30.73 17.16
C VAL A 497 -10.14 -29.91 15.90
N THR A 498 -10.82 -28.78 16.01
CA THR A 498 -11.07 -27.92 14.84
C THR A 498 -9.82 -27.13 14.43
N LEU A 499 -9.71 -26.82 13.13
CA LEU A 499 -8.63 -25.99 12.59
C LEU A 499 -8.55 -24.61 13.27
N SER A 500 -9.69 -24.00 13.59
CA SER A 500 -9.73 -22.71 14.29
C SER A 500 -9.18 -22.82 15.71
N ALA A 501 -9.60 -23.83 16.48
CA ALA A 501 -9.12 -24.05 17.85
C ALA A 501 -7.62 -24.34 17.90
N ALA A 502 -7.10 -25.11 16.92
CA ALA A 502 -5.66 -25.34 16.79
C ALA A 502 -4.91 -24.03 16.47
N SER A 503 -5.40 -23.23 15.52
CA SER A 503 -4.79 -21.95 15.15
C SER A 503 -4.77 -20.94 16.31
N GLU A 504 -5.87 -20.80 17.03
CA GLU A 504 -5.96 -19.94 18.21
C GLU A 504 -4.97 -20.39 19.29
N SER A 505 -4.85 -21.71 19.51
CA SER A 505 -3.88 -22.24 20.46
C SER A 505 -2.43 -21.96 20.05
N PHE A 506 -2.09 -22.00 18.76
CA PHE A 506 -0.76 -21.61 18.28
C PHE A 506 -0.47 -20.12 18.53
N ASP A 507 -1.46 -19.25 18.30
CA ASP A 507 -1.32 -17.81 18.48
C ASP A 507 -1.18 -17.45 19.97
N LEU A 508 -1.98 -18.07 20.85
CA LEU A 508 -1.90 -17.89 22.32
C LEU A 508 -0.52 -18.25 22.90
N HIS A 509 0.18 -19.20 22.28
CA HIS A 509 1.52 -19.61 22.69
C HIS A 509 2.64 -18.86 21.93
N GLY A 510 2.30 -17.77 21.23
CA GLY A 510 3.27 -16.89 20.58
C GLY A 510 3.94 -17.51 19.36
N LEU A 511 3.35 -18.56 18.75
CA LEU A 511 3.93 -19.22 17.59
C LEU A 511 3.64 -18.49 16.27
N ARG A 512 2.85 -17.41 16.29
CA ARG A 512 2.45 -16.67 15.10
C ARG A 512 3.66 -16.03 14.41
N GLY A 513 3.85 -16.31 13.12
CA GLY A 513 4.94 -15.74 12.31
C GLY A 513 6.36 -16.24 12.66
N GLN A 514 6.53 -17.18 13.59
CA GLN A 514 7.83 -17.70 14.03
C GLN A 514 8.16 -19.07 13.43
N ASN A 515 7.85 -19.30 12.15
CA ASN A 515 7.83 -20.65 11.57
C ASN A 515 9.21 -21.33 11.48
N ASP A 516 10.30 -20.57 11.47
CA ASP A 516 11.69 -21.07 11.46
C ASP A 516 12.25 -21.38 12.86
N LYS A 517 11.56 -20.98 13.92
CA LYS A 517 12.00 -21.25 15.31
C LYS A 517 11.89 -22.74 15.63
N LEU A 518 12.82 -23.25 16.43
CA LEU A 518 12.76 -24.59 17.00
C LEU A 518 11.95 -24.56 18.31
N LEU A 519 10.96 -25.44 18.42
CA LEU A 519 10.28 -25.82 19.64
C LEU A 519 11.04 -26.95 20.31
N ASP A 520 11.17 -26.89 21.64
CA ASP A 520 11.57 -28.04 22.44
C ASP A 520 10.34 -28.90 22.82
N VAL A 521 10.60 -30.09 23.36
CA VAL A 521 9.53 -31.02 23.77
C VAL A 521 8.58 -30.40 24.81
N ALA A 522 9.10 -29.55 25.70
CA ALA A 522 8.31 -28.92 26.76
C ALA A 522 7.27 -27.95 26.16
N ASP A 523 7.70 -27.11 25.24
CA ASP A 523 6.84 -26.16 24.52
C ASP A 523 5.81 -26.91 23.65
N MET A 524 6.20 -28.01 22.98
CA MET A 524 5.27 -28.85 22.23
C MET A 524 4.17 -29.41 23.14
N MET A 525 4.52 -29.93 24.32
CA MET A 525 3.55 -30.47 25.28
C MET A 525 2.59 -29.40 25.81
N LEU A 526 3.05 -28.17 26.07
CA LEU A 526 2.19 -27.06 26.50
C LEU A 526 1.12 -26.77 25.46
N VAL A 527 1.54 -26.61 24.21
CA VAL A 527 0.63 -26.28 23.10
C VAL A 527 -0.37 -27.42 22.86
N LEU A 528 0.10 -28.67 22.86
CA LEU A 528 -0.78 -29.85 22.73
C LEU A 528 -1.79 -29.93 23.89
N ARG A 529 -1.36 -29.69 25.14
CA ARG A 529 -2.27 -29.67 26.30
C ARG A 529 -3.35 -28.61 26.14
N ALA A 530 -3.01 -27.42 25.67
CA ALA A 530 -4.00 -26.36 25.42
C ALA A 530 -5.01 -26.77 24.34
N ILE A 531 -4.52 -27.35 23.23
CA ILE A 531 -5.37 -27.84 22.13
C ILE A 531 -6.35 -28.92 22.65
N TYR A 532 -5.86 -29.91 23.40
CA TYR A 532 -6.70 -31.00 23.90
C TYR A 532 -7.59 -30.57 25.07
N SER A 533 -7.22 -29.56 25.86
CA SER A 533 -8.10 -28.98 26.90
C SER A 533 -9.33 -28.33 26.28
N ASN A 534 -9.14 -27.60 25.16
CA ASN A 534 -10.25 -27.04 24.38
C ASN A 534 -11.15 -28.14 23.81
N ALA A 535 -10.55 -29.24 23.31
CA ALA A 535 -11.31 -30.38 22.79
C ALA A 535 -12.05 -31.17 23.89
N SER A 536 -11.42 -31.36 25.06
CA SER A 536 -11.99 -32.07 26.21
C SER A 536 -13.22 -31.35 26.78
N THR A 537 -13.24 -30.02 26.72
CA THR A 537 -14.42 -29.22 27.10
C THR A 537 -15.65 -29.59 26.26
N GLN A 538 -15.47 -29.94 24.98
CA GLN A 538 -16.55 -30.33 24.07
C GLN A 538 -16.82 -31.84 24.08
N TYR A 539 -15.79 -32.66 24.32
CA TYR A 539 -15.84 -34.13 24.24
C TYR A 539 -15.15 -34.81 25.44
N PRO A 540 -15.66 -34.63 26.68
CA PRO A 540 -14.96 -35.05 27.90
C PRO A 540 -14.82 -36.57 28.06
N THR A 541 -15.70 -37.36 27.44
CA THR A 541 -15.66 -38.84 27.51
C THR A 541 -14.75 -39.48 26.47
N LEU A 542 -14.32 -38.73 25.45
CA LEU A 542 -13.51 -39.24 24.33
C LEU A 542 -12.06 -38.76 24.38
N VAL A 543 -11.78 -37.64 25.06
CA VAL A 543 -10.45 -37.01 25.10
C VAL A 543 -9.82 -37.20 26.47
N ASP A 544 -8.89 -38.15 26.55
CA ASP A 544 -7.99 -38.31 27.68
C ASP A 544 -6.74 -37.45 27.46
N ILE A 545 -6.65 -36.30 28.14
CA ILE A 545 -5.66 -35.26 27.83
C ILE A 545 -4.21 -35.78 27.92
N PRO A 546 -3.76 -36.44 29.01
CA PRO A 546 -2.40 -36.98 29.09
C PRO A 546 -2.07 -37.98 27.98
N LEU A 547 -2.97 -38.91 27.69
CA LEU A 547 -2.78 -39.91 26.63
C LEU A 547 -2.73 -39.25 25.24
N CYS A 548 -3.67 -38.37 24.92
CA CYS A 548 -3.72 -37.69 23.62
C CYS A 548 -2.48 -36.82 23.37
N VAL A 549 -1.99 -36.12 24.40
CA VAL A 549 -0.78 -35.29 24.30
C VAL A 549 0.45 -36.14 24.01
N ASP A 550 0.66 -37.23 24.77
CA ASP A 550 1.82 -38.11 24.57
C ASP A 550 1.75 -38.86 23.24
N MET A 551 0.57 -39.33 22.82
CA MET A 551 0.36 -39.97 21.53
C MET A 551 0.62 -39.01 20.36
N ALA A 552 0.13 -37.77 20.44
CA ALA A 552 0.33 -36.76 19.39
C ALA A 552 1.79 -36.31 19.31
N LEU A 553 2.43 -36.11 20.47
CA LEU A 553 3.86 -35.81 20.54
C LEU A 553 4.69 -36.95 19.96
N ASN A 554 4.41 -38.20 20.33
CA ASN A 554 5.12 -39.37 19.82
C ASN A 554 5.00 -39.47 18.29
N TRP A 555 3.78 -39.28 17.75
CA TRP A 555 3.57 -39.24 16.30
C TRP A 555 4.33 -38.10 15.62
N LEU A 556 4.29 -36.88 16.15
CA LEU A 556 5.01 -35.72 15.58
C LEU A 556 6.52 -35.94 15.56
N LEU A 557 7.09 -36.47 16.63
CA LEU A 557 8.51 -36.80 16.69
C LEU A 557 8.85 -37.92 15.69
N ASN A 558 7.99 -38.93 15.52
CA ASN A 558 8.21 -39.99 14.53
C ASN A 558 8.23 -39.46 13.10
N VAL A 559 7.37 -38.48 12.78
CA VAL A 559 7.29 -37.90 11.43
C VAL A 559 8.43 -36.91 11.15
N TYR A 560 8.79 -36.08 12.13
CA TYR A 560 9.62 -34.91 11.88
C TYR A 560 10.95 -34.86 12.64
N ASP A 561 11.16 -35.69 13.66
CA ASP A 561 12.38 -35.78 14.47
C ASP A 561 12.78 -37.25 14.69
N SER A 562 13.04 -37.96 13.59
CA SER A 562 13.46 -39.37 13.63
C SER A 562 14.80 -39.58 14.36
N GLN A 563 15.62 -38.53 14.46
CA GLN A 563 16.88 -38.53 15.19
C GLN A 563 16.70 -38.34 16.71
N ARG A 564 15.46 -38.09 17.18
CA ARG A 564 15.14 -37.88 18.60
C ARG A 564 15.96 -36.77 19.25
N THR A 565 16.20 -35.68 18.52
CA THR A 565 16.89 -34.49 19.02
C THR A 565 16.08 -33.77 20.10
N GLY A 566 14.75 -33.93 20.09
CA GLY A 566 13.82 -33.22 20.97
C GLY A 566 13.54 -31.79 20.52
N GLN A 567 13.91 -31.45 19.27
CA GLN A 567 13.67 -30.14 18.68
C GLN A 567 12.89 -30.28 17.37
N LEU A 568 11.87 -29.43 17.20
CA LEU A 568 11.01 -29.44 16.02
C LEU A 568 10.76 -28.03 15.53
N ARG A 569 10.81 -27.79 14.22
CA ARG A 569 10.44 -26.47 13.67
C ARG A 569 8.97 -26.16 13.92
N VAL A 570 8.66 -24.91 14.25
CA VAL A 570 7.28 -24.42 14.39
C VAL A 570 6.46 -24.73 13.13
N LEU A 571 7.04 -24.57 11.93
CA LEU A 571 6.38 -24.91 10.67
C LEU A 571 5.90 -26.37 10.65
N SER A 572 6.82 -27.31 10.89
CA SER A 572 6.56 -28.75 10.83
C SER A 572 5.52 -29.19 11.88
N PHE A 573 5.62 -28.63 13.09
CA PHE A 573 4.65 -28.83 14.16
C PHE A 573 3.23 -28.40 13.75
N LYS A 574 3.09 -27.20 13.17
CA LYS A 574 1.80 -26.69 12.69
C LYS A 574 1.26 -27.49 11.51
N VAL A 575 2.10 -27.86 10.55
CA VAL A 575 1.71 -28.63 9.35
C VAL A 575 1.09 -29.97 9.76
N GLY A 576 1.76 -30.74 10.62
CA GLY A 576 1.27 -32.05 11.08
C GLY A 576 -0.10 -31.97 11.76
N LEU A 577 -0.27 -31.03 12.70
CA LEU A 577 -1.53 -30.84 13.42
C LEU A 577 -2.64 -30.26 12.53
N THR A 578 -2.31 -29.34 11.62
CA THR A 578 -3.27 -28.75 10.67
C THR A 578 -3.85 -29.82 9.74
N ILE A 579 -3.01 -30.69 9.18
CA ILE A 579 -3.43 -31.75 8.26
C ILE A 579 -4.42 -32.69 8.95
N LEU A 580 -4.15 -33.08 10.19
CA LEU A 580 -4.98 -34.01 10.95
C LEU A 580 -6.16 -33.37 11.67
N SER A 581 -6.21 -32.04 11.81
CA SER A 581 -7.36 -31.34 12.43
C SER A 581 -8.67 -31.52 11.65
N LYS A 582 -9.80 -31.25 12.28
CA LYS A 582 -11.12 -31.15 11.65
C LYS A 582 -11.30 -29.79 10.96
N GLY A 583 -11.63 -29.79 9.67
CA GLY A 583 -11.91 -28.57 8.90
C GLY A 583 -12.19 -28.87 7.43
N HIS A 584 -12.69 -27.88 6.69
CA HIS A 584 -12.84 -28.01 5.24
C HIS A 584 -11.47 -28.08 4.56
N LEU A 585 -11.38 -28.87 3.49
CA LEU A 585 -10.12 -29.11 2.78
C LEU A 585 -9.51 -27.80 2.25
N GLU A 586 -10.34 -26.92 1.68
CA GLU A 586 -9.88 -25.64 1.12
C GLU A 586 -9.35 -24.69 2.21
N ASP A 587 -9.95 -24.70 3.41
CA ASP A 587 -9.50 -23.87 4.53
C ASP A 587 -8.15 -24.34 5.06
N LYS A 588 -7.93 -25.66 5.12
CA LYS A 588 -6.61 -26.22 5.44
C LYS A 588 -5.57 -25.81 4.41
N TYR A 589 -5.91 -25.84 3.12
CA TYR A 589 -4.99 -25.39 2.06
C TYR A 589 -4.63 -23.91 2.18
N ARG A 590 -5.62 -23.05 2.44
CA ARG A 590 -5.37 -21.63 2.70
C ARG A 590 -4.49 -21.42 3.92
N TYR A 591 -4.73 -22.18 4.98
CA TYR A 591 -3.93 -22.10 6.20
C TYR A 591 -2.49 -22.53 5.95
N LEU A 592 -2.27 -23.67 5.28
CA LEU A 592 -0.93 -24.15 4.92
C LEU A 592 -0.16 -23.13 4.06
N PHE A 593 -0.82 -22.49 3.09
CA PHE A 593 -0.20 -21.41 2.31
C PHE A 593 0.12 -20.19 3.17
N ARG A 594 -0.78 -19.80 4.08
CA ARG A 594 -0.55 -18.67 5.00
C ARG A 594 0.67 -18.87 5.89
N LEU A 595 1.03 -20.12 6.22
CA LEU A 595 2.25 -20.40 7.00
C LEU A 595 3.53 -20.03 6.24
N ILE A 596 3.51 -20.05 4.91
CA ILE A 596 4.69 -19.77 4.09
C ILE A 596 4.61 -18.44 3.33
N ALA A 597 3.46 -17.77 3.38
CA ALA A 597 3.27 -16.47 2.74
C ALA A 597 4.05 -15.36 3.46
N ASP A 598 4.65 -14.46 2.70
CA ASP A 598 5.29 -13.25 3.19
C ASP A 598 4.26 -12.16 3.59
N PRO A 599 4.69 -11.00 4.12
CA PRO A 599 3.78 -9.90 4.44
C PRO A 599 2.95 -9.41 3.25
N GLN A 600 3.41 -9.64 2.02
CA GLN A 600 2.73 -9.32 0.76
C GLN A 600 1.79 -10.44 0.27
N GLN A 601 1.57 -11.50 1.07
CA GLN A 601 0.74 -12.67 0.75
C GLN A 601 1.26 -13.52 -0.42
N LYS A 602 2.57 -13.53 -0.64
CA LYS A 602 3.26 -14.30 -1.69
C LYS A 602 4.23 -15.33 -1.11
N ALA A 603 4.48 -16.39 -1.85
CA ALA A 603 5.46 -17.42 -1.49
C ALA A 603 6.39 -17.73 -2.67
N ASP A 604 7.69 -17.80 -2.40
CA ASP A 604 8.72 -18.14 -3.38
C ASP A 604 8.92 -19.68 -3.49
N GLN A 605 9.77 -20.10 -4.44
CA GLN A 605 10.11 -21.51 -4.67
C GLN A 605 10.59 -22.22 -3.39
N ARG A 606 11.46 -21.56 -2.61
CA ARG A 606 12.06 -22.13 -1.41
C ARG A 606 11.02 -22.37 -0.33
N LYS A 607 10.16 -21.38 -0.07
CA LYS A 607 9.08 -21.45 0.92
C LYS A 607 8.05 -22.51 0.56
N LEU A 608 7.69 -22.63 -0.73
CA LEU A 608 6.85 -23.73 -1.20
C LEU A 608 7.54 -25.09 -1.02
N GLY A 609 8.83 -25.17 -1.32
CA GLY A 609 9.63 -26.37 -1.12
C GLY A 609 9.63 -26.84 0.34
N LEU A 610 9.84 -25.93 1.29
CA LEU A 610 9.79 -26.23 2.72
C LEU A 610 8.43 -26.79 3.16
N LEU A 611 7.33 -26.22 2.68
CA LEU A 611 5.99 -26.74 2.96
C LEU A 611 5.80 -28.14 2.40
N LEU A 612 6.11 -28.35 1.11
CA LEU A 612 5.92 -29.66 0.47
C LEU A 612 6.80 -30.74 1.09
N HIS A 613 8.03 -30.39 1.48
CA HIS A 613 8.92 -31.27 2.23
C HIS A 613 8.26 -31.76 3.53
N ASP A 614 7.71 -30.83 4.33
CA ASP A 614 7.09 -31.17 5.62
C ASP A 614 5.78 -31.96 5.44
N VAL A 615 5.01 -31.68 4.38
CA VAL A 615 3.79 -32.44 4.09
C VAL A 615 4.13 -33.87 3.63
N LEU A 616 5.21 -34.06 2.88
CA LEU A 616 5.65 -35.36 2.35
C LEU A 616 6.34 -36.26 3.38
N GLN A 617 6.80 -35.72 4.52
CA GLN A 617 7.28 -36.56 5.63
C GLN A 617 6.19 -37.48 6.19
N ILE A 618 4.92 -37.11 6.09
CA ILE A 618 3.82 -37.94 6.58
C ILE A 618 3.71 -39.26 5.77
N PRO A 619 3.55 -39.24 4.42
CA PRO A 619 3.64 -40.46 3.63
C PRO A 619 4.96 -41.23 3.77
N ARG A 620 6.09 -40.52 4.00
CA ARG A 620 7.38 -41.15 4.26
C ARG A 620 7.33 -42.03 5.50
N GLN A 621 6.81 -41.50 6.60
CA GLN A 621 6.69 -42.24 7.86
C GLN A 621 5.72 -43.43 7.76
N LEU A 622 4.77 -43.39 6.82
CA LEU A 622 3.86 -44.50 6.53
C LEU A 622 4.43 -45.55 5.57
N GLY A 623 5.63 -45.33 5.03
CA GLY A 623 6.27 -46.19 4.03
C GLY A 623 5.70 -46.06 2.61
N GLU A 624 5.02 -44.96 2.29
CA GLU A 624 4.26 -44.79 1.05
C GLU A 624 4.85 -43.74 0.10
N ILE A 625 5.98 -43.11 0.45
CA ILE A 625 6.56 -41.98 -0.29
C ILE A 625 6.90 -42.29 -1.76
N ALA A 626 7.28 -43.54 -2.06
CA ALA A 626 7.58 -43.98 -3.42
C ALA A 626 6.39 -43.82 -4.38
N ALA A 627 5.15 -43.88 -3.87
CA ALA A 627 3.95 -43.71 -4.69
C ALA A 627 3.62 -42.24 -5.03
N PHE A 628 4.29 -41.28 -4.38
CA PHE A 628 3.96 -39.85 -4.42
C PHE A 628 5.12 -38.96 -4.91
N GLY A 629 6.11 -39.53 -5.61
CA GLY A 629 7.23 -38.79 -6.20
C GLY A 629 8.56 -38.89 -5.45
N GLY A 630 8.64 -39.72 -4.40
CA GLY A 630 9.88 -39.92 -3.66
C GLY A 630 10.24 -38.75 -2.74
N SER A 631 11.50 -38.68 -2.31
CA SER A 631 12.04 -37.57 -1.49
C SER A 631 12.22 -36.27 -2.29
N ASN A 632 12.23 -36.35 -3.62
CA ASN A 632 12.47 -35.18 -4.47
C ASN A 632 11.18 -34.37 -4.70
N ILE A 633 11.10 -33.23 -4.03
CA ILE A 633 9.95 -32.32 -4.10
C ILE A 633 9.96 -31.39 -5.31
N GLU A 634 11.11 -31.24 -5.97
CA GLU A 634 11.36 -30.20 -6.97
C GLU A 634 10.40 -30.27 -8.19
N PRO A 635 10.06 -31.46 -8.73
CA PRO A 635 9.06 -31.56 -9.80
C PRO A 635 7.67 -31.05 -9.37
N SER A 636 7.30 -31.25 -8.10
CA SER A 636 6.04 -30.74 -7.55
C SER A 636 6.06 -29.23 -7.37
N VAL A 637 7.19 -28.68 -6.92
CA VAL A 637 7.41 -27.24 -6.78
C VAL A 637 7.31 -26.54 -8.14
N ARG A 638 8.04 -27.05 -9.15
CA ARG A 638 7.99 -26.52 -10.53
C ARG A 638 6.60 -26.64 -11.15
N SER A 639 5.92 -27.77 -10.93
CA SER A 639 4.54 -27.96 -11.40
C SER A 639 3.57 -26.93 -10.81
N CYS A 640 3.80 -26.48 -9.57
CA CYS A 640 2.95 -25.50 -8.91
C CYS A 640 3.30 -24.05 -9.29
N LEU A 641 4.60 -23.70 -9.36
CA LEU A 641 5.05 -22.35 -9.75
C LEU A 641 4.86 -22.09 -11.25
N GLY A 642 5.06 -23.10 -12.11
CA GLY A 642 5.13 -22.92 -13.55
C GLY A 642 6.37 -22.10 -13.95
N GLU A 643 6.17 -21.07 -14.79
CA GLU A 643 7.20 -20.12 -15.21
C GLU A 643 7.30 -18.87 -14.30
N ARG A 644 6.67 -18.90 -13.11
CA ARG A 644 6.53 -17.72 -12.24
C ARG A 644 7.54 -17.75 -11.11
N ASP A 645 8.04 -16.57 -10.74
CA ASP A 645 8.96 -16.42 -9.60
C ASP A 645 8.22 -16.42 -8.24
N ASP A 646 7.01 -15.85 -8.19
CA ASP A 646 6.19 -15.74 -6.98
C ASP A 646 4.83 -16.45 -7.12
N LEU A 647 4.42 -17.15 -6.06
CA LEU A 647 3.13 -17.83 -5.95
C LEU A 647 2.16 -17.05 -5.06
N GLU A 648 0.90 -16.97 -5.48
CA GLU A 648 -0.21 -16.42 -4.69
C GLU A 648 -1.19 -17.54 -4.28
N VAL A 649 -2.00 -17.29 -3.25
CA VAL A 649 -2.97 -18.27 -2.69
C VAL A 649 -3.87 -18.85 -3.79
N ALA A 650 -4.38 -18.02 -4.71
CA ALA A 650 -5.31 -18.46 -5.75
C ALA A 650 -4.66 -19.50 -6.69
N HIS A 651 -3.38 -19.31 -7.01
CA HIS A 651 -2.61 -20.20 -7.86
C HIS A 651 -2.34 -21.54 -7.16
N PHE A 652 -1.95 -21.49 -5.89
CA PHE A 652 -1.75 -22.68 -5.06
C PHE A 652 -3.03 -23.51 -4.93
N LEU A 653 -4.18 -22.87 -4.68
CA LEU A 653 -5.47 -23.54 -4.62
C LEU A 653 -5.90 -24.13 -5.98
N ALA A 654 -5.63 -23.44 -7.08
CA ALA A 654 -5.93 -23.94 -8.42
C ALA A 654 -5.09 -25.17 -8.78
N TRP A 655 -3.82 -25.20 -8.36
CA TRP A 655 -2.95 -26.37 -8.52
C TRP A 655 -3.44 -27.54 -7.66
N LEU A 656 -3.77 -27.32 -6.38
CA LEU A 656 -4.30 -28.36 -5.49
C LEU A 656 -5.65 -28.95 -5.95
N LYS A 657 -6.50 -28.14 -6.59
CA LYS A 657 -7.77 -28.61 -7.20
C LYS A 657 -7.55 -29.62 -8.34
N GLN A 658 -6.36 -29.67 -8.92
CA GLN A 658 -5.98 -30.68 -9.92
C GLN A 658 -5.54 -32.01 -9.30
N GLU A 659 -5.55 -32.11 -7.96
CA GLU A 659 -5.12 -33.29 -7.18
C GLU A 659 -3.73 -33.79 -7.60
N PRO A 660 -2.68 -32.96 -7.41
CA PRO A 660 -1.32 -33.31 -7.83
C PRO A 660 -0.85 -34.58 -7.12
N GLN A 661 -0.04 -35.39 -7.81
CA GLN A 661 0.31 -36.72 -7.34
C GLN A 661 1.00 -36.72 -5.97
N SER A 662 1.81 -35.72 -5.65
CA SER A 662 2.46 -35.60 -4.34
C SER A 662 1.49 -35.44 -3.16
N LEU A 663 0.28 -34.92 -3.41
CA LEU A 663 -0.69 -34.57 -2.37
C LEU A 663 -2.06 -35.24 -2.53
N VAL A 664 -2.26 -36.09 -3.53
CA VAL A 664 -3.55 -36.73 -3.85
C VAL A 664 -4.16 -37.51 -2.66
N TRP A 665 -3.34 -38.02 -1.75
CA TRP A 665 -3.79 -38.72 -0.54
C TRP A 665 -4.56 -37.81 0.43
N LEU A 666 -4.32 -36.50 0.42
CA LEU A 666 -4.93 -35.55 1.34
C LEU A 666 -6.41 -35.24 0.98
N PRO A 667 -6.78 -34.94 -0.28
CA PRO A 667 -8.18 -34.94 -0.70
C PRO A 667 -8.89 -36.28 -0.45
N VAL A 668 -8.21 -37.40 -0.68
CA VAL A 668 -8.76 -38.75 -0.46
C VAL A 668 -9.09 -38.98 1.02
N LEU A 669 -8.23 -38.54 1.94
CA LEU A 669 -8.50 -38.57 3.40
C LEU A 669 -9.80 -37.86 3.73
N HIS A 670 -10.03 -36.67 3.17
CA HIS A 670 -11.25 -35.91 3.41
C HIS A 670 -12.50 -36.57 2.81
N ARG A 671 -12.39 -37.17 1.62
CA ARG A 671 -13.49 -37.95 1.02
C ARG A 671 -13.83 -39.18 1.85
N LEU A 672 -12.82 -39.91 2.34
CA LEU A 672 -13.00 -41.04 3.25
C LEU A 672 -13.70 -40.63 4.54
N ALA A 673 -13.20 -39.56 5.19
CA ALA A 673 -13.81 -39.04 6.42
C ALA A 673 -15.27 -38.64 6.23
N ALA A 674 -15.63 -38.00 5.10
CA ALA A 674 -17.01 -37.64 4.77
C ALA A 674 -17.90 -38.86 4.48
N ALA A 675 -17.34 -39.89 3.85
CA ALA A 675 -18.08 -41.09 3.44
C ALA A 675 -18.34 -42.08 4.58
N GLU A 676 -17.59 -42.03 5.69
CA GLU A 676 -17.73 -42.96 6.83
C GLU A 676 -19.17 -43.08 7.36
N THR A 677 -19.92 -41.98 7.34
CA THR A 677 -21.32 -41.94 7.80
C THR A 677 -22.34 -42.02 6.65
N ALA A 678 -21.88 -42.06 5.40
CA ALA A 678 -22.75 -42.11 4.23
C ALA A 678 -23.37 -43.51 4.05
N LYS A 679 -24.69 -43.55 3.90
CA LYS A 679 -25.45 -44.76 3.59
C LYS A 679 -26.11 -44.61 2.22
N HIS A 680 -25.71 -45.47 1.28
CA HIS A 680 -26.26 -45.49 -0.07
C HIS A 680 -27.30 -46.60 -0.18
N GLN A 681 -28.47 -46.26 -0.70
CA GLN A 681 -29.56 -47.20 -1.00
C GLN A 681 -29.27 -48.04 -2.26
N ALA A 682 -28.03 -48.53 -2.38
CA ALA A 682 -27.54 -49.32 -3.49
C ALA A 682 -26.97 -50.65 -2.95
N LYS A 683 -27.12 -51.71 -3.74
CA LYS A 683 -26.61 -53.05 -3.41
C LYS A 683 -25.30 -53.28 -4.15
N CYS A 684 -24.26 -53.73 -3.44
CA CYS A 684 -23.00 -54.06 -4.10
C CYS A 684 -23.15 -55.27 -5.02
N ASN A 685 -22.76 -55.15 -6.28
CA ASN A 685 -22.85 -56.23 -7.25
C ASN A 685 -21.86 -57.38 -6.98
N SER A 686 -20.76 -57.12 -6.25
CA SER A 686 -19.73 -58.10 -5.91
C SER A 686 -20.02 -58.87 -4.61
N CYS A 687 -20.12 -58.21 -3.46
CA CYS A 687 -20.37 -58.88 -2.17
C CYS A 687 -21.85 -58.93 -1.76
N LYS A 688 -22.76 -58.34 -2.55
CA LYS A 688 -24.21 -58.27 -2.27
C LYS A 688 -24.61 -57.51 -1.01
N GLN A 689 -23.69 -56.81 -0.35
CA GLN A 689 -23.97 -55.94 0.79
C GLN A 689 -24.97 -54.82 0.44
N TYR A 690 -25.95 -54.61 1.31
CA TYR A 690 -26.97 -53.56 1.21
C TYR A 690 -27.42 -53.13 2.63
N PRO A 691 -27.57 -51.82 2.90
CA PRO A 691 -27.11 -50.70 2.09
C PRO A 691 -25.57 -50.64 2.02
N ILE A 692 -25.01 -50.03 0.98
CA ILE A 692 -23.57 -49.73 0.95
C ILE A 692 -23.30 -48.61 1.95
N VAL A 693 -22.40 -48.85 2.90
CA VAL A 693 -21.93 -47.86 3.89
C VAL A 693 -20.47 -47.52 3.57
N GLY A 694 -20.11 -46.24 3.61
CA GLY A 694 -18.82 -45.79 3.10
C GLY A 694 -18.86 -45.40 1.63
N LEU A 695 -17.71 -45.40 0.96
CA LEU A 695 -17.62 -45.03 -0.46
C LEU A 695 -18.40 -46.01 -1.36
N ARG A 696 -19.21 -45.45 -2.29
CA ARG A 696 -19.90 -46.18 -3.36
C ARG A 696 -19.20 -45.91 -4.69
N TYR A 697 -18.85 -46.98 -5.40
CA TYR A 697 -18.22 -46.90 -6.72
C TYR A 697 -19.19 -47.40 -7.79
N ARG A 698 -19.60 -46.52 -8.71
CA ARG A 698 -20.47 -46.90 -9.83
C ARG A 698 -19.68 -46.99 -11.12
N CYS A 699 -19.84 -48.10 -11.84
CA CYS A 699 -19.22 -48.25 -13.14
C CYS A 699 -19.93 -47.38 -14.18
N LEU A 700 -19.16 -46.61 -14.95
CA LEU A 700 -19.69 -45.76 -16.03
C LEU A 700 -19.90 -46.52 -17.36
N LYS A 701 -19.41 -47.76 -17.46
CA LYS A 701 -19.58 -48.65 -18.64
C LYS A 701 -20.60 -49.77 -18.42
N CYS A 702 -20.62 -50.37 -17.23
CA CYS A 702 -21.53 -51.46 -16.88
C CYS A 702 -22.87 -50.87 -16.42
N PHE A 703 -23.98 -51.44 -16.89
CA PHE A 703 -25.30 -50.97 -16.51
C PHE A 703 -25.60 -51.28 -15.04
N ASN A 704 -25.98 -50.25 -14.28
CA ASN A 704 -26.39 -50.33 -12.87
C ASN A 704 -25.47 -51.20 -12.00
N PHE A 705 -24.17 -51.01 -12.16
CA PHE A 705 -23.15 -51.78 -11.47
C PHE A 705 -22.49 -50.92 -10.41
N ASP A 706 -22.72 -51.29 -9.15
CA ASP A 706 -22.22 -50.62 -7.96
C ASP A 706 -21.31 -51.54 -7.16
N MET A 707 -20.21 -50.99 -6.65
CA MET A 707 -19.26 -51.66 -5.77
C MET A 707 -19.15 -50.91 -4.45
N CYS A 708 -19.10 -51.63 -3.34
CA CYS A 708 -18.75 -51.05 -2.05
C CYS A 708 -17.24 -50.80 -1.95
N GLN A 709 -16.85 -49.93 -1.02
CA GLN A 709 -15.48 -49.62 -0.67
C GLN A 709 -14.57 -50.86 -0.54
N ALA A 710 -14.99 -51.86 0.23
CA ALA A 710 -14.18 -53.06 0.46
C ALA A 710 -13.95 -53.88 -0.83
N CYS A 711 -14.97 -54.03 -1.67
CA CYS A 711 -14.83 -54.76 -2.93
C CYS A 711 -13.96 -54.03 -3.95
N PHE A 712 -14.04 -52.70 -3.97
CA PHE A 712 -13.23 -51.87 -4.85
C PHE A 712 -11.75 -51.90 -4.44
N PHE A 713 -11.45 -51.72 -3.15
CA PHE A 713 -10.07 -51.75 -2.63
C PHE A 713 -9.40 -53.11 -2.78
N ALA A 714 -10.15 -54.20 -2.61
CA ALA A 714 -9.68 -55.55 -2.85
C ALA A 714 -9.63 -55.94 -4.35
N GLY A 715 -10.09 -55.07 -5.26
CA GLY A 715 -10.05 -55.33 -6.70
C GLY A 715 -10.90 -56.53 -7.16
N ARG A 716 -12.03 -56.81 -6.50
CA ARG A 716 -12.86 -58.00 -6.80
C ARG A 716 -13.51 -57.89 -8.19
N LEU A 717 -13.25 -58.87 -9.05
CA LEU A 717 -13.84 -58.98 -10.38
C LEU A 717 -15.15 -59.76 -10.35
N THR A 718 -16.12 -59.36 -11.18
CA THR A 718 -17.39 -60.07 -11.41
C THR A 718 -17.60 -60.28 -12.90
N LYS A 719 -18.29 -61.35 -13.31
CA LYS A 719 -18.56 -61.67 -14.73
C LYS A 719 -19.10 -60.43 -15.49
N GLY A 720 -18.36 -59.96 -16.50
CA GLY A 720 -18.71 -58.82 -17.35
C GLY A 720 -18.20 -57.44 -16.91
N HIS A 721 -17.53 -57.31 -15.75
CA HIS A 721 -16.90 -56.06 -15.30
C HIS A 721 -15.36 -56.19 -15.32
N LYS A 722 -14.66 -55.28 -16.02
CA LYS A 722 -13.19 -55.22 -16.03
C LYS A 722 -12.71 -54.06 -15.14
N LEU A 723 -11.60 -54.25 -14.42
CA LEU A 723 -10.97 -53.19 -13.59
C LEU A 723 -10.51 -51.97 -14.39
N SER A 724 -10.37 -52.08 -15.71
CA SER A 724 -10.08 -50.97 -16.63
C SER A 724 -11.30 -50.08 -16.91
N HIS A 725 -12.48 -50.42 -16.39
CA HIS A 725 -13.66 -49.59 -16.57
C HIS A 725 -13.57 -48.34 -15.69
N PRO A 726 -13.92 -47.14 -16.23
CA PRO A 726 -13.96 -45.93 -15.43
C PRO A 726 -15.06 -46.03 -14.38
N MET A 727 -14.68 -45.83 -13.13
CA MET A 727 -15.57 -45.83 -11.96
C MET A 727 -15.80 -44.40 -11.49
N HIS A 728 -17.02 -44.09 -11.08
CA HIS A 728 -17.37 -42.84 -10.42
C HIS A 728 -17.57 -43.09 -8.92
N GLU A 729 -16.92 -42.26 -8.10
CA GLU A 729 -16.97 -42.33 -6.65
C GLU A 729 -18.06 -41.41 -6.09
N TYR A 730 -18.89 -41.94 -5.19
CA TYR A 730 -19.82 -41.15 -4.39
C TYR A 730 -19.40 -41.20 -2.92
N CYS A 731 -19.24 -40.02 -2.32
CA CYS A 731 -18.88 -39.83 -0.92
C CYS A 731 -20.04 -39.28 -0.05
N ALA A 732 -21.16 -38.86 -0.66
CA ALA A 732 -22.35 -38.38 0.03
C ALA A 732 -23.58 -39.23 -0.34
N ALA A 733 -24.60 -39.26 0.53
CA ALA A 733 -25.82 -40.02 0.28
C ALA A 733 -26.50 -39.55 -1.01
N THR A 734 -26.57 -40.44 -2.00
CA THR A 734 -27.10 -40.15 -3.33
C THR A 734 -28.61 -39.93 -3.26
N THR A 735 -29.09 -38.80 -3.78
CA THR A 735 -30.53 -38.51 -3.91
C THR A 735 -31.09 -39.13 -5.20
N SER A 736 -32.37 -39.49 -5.24
CA SER A 736 -32.99 -40.15 -6.40
C SER A 736 -32.87 -39.36 -7.72
N ALA A 737 -32.68 -38.03 -7.66
CA ALA A 737 -32.44 -37.15 -8.80
C ALA A 737 -31.02 -37.23 -9.40
N GLU A 738 -30.01 -37.66 -8.62
CA GLU A 738 -28.64 -37.88 -9.09
C GLU A 738 -28.53 -39.21 -9.83
N ASP A 739 -29.15 -40.27 -9.31
CA ASP A 739 -29.22 -41.57 -9.97
C ASP A 739 -29.90 -41.48 -11.37
N VAL A 740 -30.87 -40.58 -11.57
CA VAL A 740 -31.52 -40.32 -12.88
C VAL A 740 -30.62 -39.52 -13.84
N ARG A 741 -29.85 -38.55 -13.35
CA ARG A 741 -28.87 -37.80 -14.17
C ARG A 741 -27.73 -38.70 -14.63
N ASP A 742 -27.27 -39.63 -13.78
CA ASP A 742 -26.23 -40.57 -14.17
C ASP A 742 -26.77 -41.72 -15.03
N PHE A 743 -28.05 -42.07 -14.92
CA PHE A 743 -28.73 -42.94 -15.88
C PHE A 743 -28.70 -42.36 -17.30
N THR A 744 -29.04 -41.08 -17.47
CA THR A 744 -28.98 -40.42 -18.79
C THR A 744 -27.54 -40.26 -19.31
N ARG A 745 -26.56 -40.08 -18.40
CA ARG A 745 -25.12 -40.00 -18.74
C ARG A 745 -24.52 -41.34 -19.14
N ALA A 746 -24.89 -42.44 -18.47
CA ALA A 746 -24.46 -43.80 -18.81
C ALA A 746 -25.02 -44.27 -20.16
N LEU A 747 -26.29 -43.93 -20.46
CA LEU A 747 -26.88 -44.15 -21.78
C LEU A 747 -26.15 -43.35 -22.87
N ARG A 748 -25.88 -42.06 -22.63
CA ARG A 748 -25.13 -41.20 -23.57
C ARG A 748 -23.69 -41.66 -23.80
N ASN A 749 -23.05 -42.27 -22.79
CA ASN A 749 -21.69 -42.79 -22.87
C ASN A 749 -21.59 -44.13 -23.63
N LYS A 750 -22.67 -44.95 -23.66
CA LYS A 750 -22.72 -46.18 -24.47
C LYS A 750 -22.71 -45.92 -25.98
N PHE A 751 -23.17 -44.75 -26.43
CA PHE A 751 -23.23 -44.37 -27.85
C PHE A 751 -22.01 -43.58 -28.34
N LYS A 752 -20.98 -43.36 -27.50
CA LYS A 752 -19.78 -42.60 -27.87
C LYS A 752 -18.60 -43.52 -28.16
N GLY A 753 -17.97 -43.36 -29.33
CA GLY A 753 -16.86 -44.20 -29.80
C GLY A 753 -15.54 -44.04 -29.01
N LYS A 754 -14.60 -44.98 -29.22
CA LYS A 754 -13.31 -45.09 -28.52
C LYS A 754 -12.50 -43.77 -28.43
N ARG A 755 -12.62 -42.88 -29.43
CA ARG A 755 -11.94 -41.56 -29.48
C ARG A 755 -12.46 -40.53 -28.47
N HIS A 756 -13.71 -40.61 -28.02
CA HIS A 756 -14.28 -39.65 -27.04
C HIS A 756 -13.69 -39.84 -25.64
N PHE A 757 -13.31 -41.07 -25.28
CA PHE A 757 -12.73 -41.38 -23.97
C PHE A 757 -11.21 -41.10 -23.89
N LEU A 758 -10.56 -40.72 -25.00
CA LEU A 758 -9.18 -40.23 -25.00
C LEU A 758 -9.06 -38.73 -24.60
N LYS A 759 -10.13 -37.94 -24.74
CA LYS A 759 -10.13 -36.49 -24.52
C LYS A 759 -10.58 -36.04 -23.12
N HIS A 760 -10.99 -36.97 -22.25
CA HIS A 760 -11.21 -36.67 -20.84
C HIS A 760 -9.94 -37.06 -20.07
N PRO A 761 -9.34 -36.15 -19.28
CA PRO A 761 -8.20 -36.51 -18.43
C PRO A 761 -8.63 -37.69 -17.58
N ARG A 762 -7.91 -38.81 -17.72
CA ARG A 762 -8.08 -39.94 -16.80
C ARG A 762 -7.81 -39.37 -15.42
N VAL A 763 -8.84 -39.20 -14.59
CA VAL A 763 -8.67 -39.04 -13.13
C VAL A 763 -8.00 -40.34 -12.67
N GLY A 764 -6.68 -40.27 -12.58
CA GLY A 764 -5.79 -41.43 -12.64
C GLY A 764 -5.74 -42.15 -11.31
N TYR A 765 -6.56 -43.20 -11.16
CA TYR A 765 -6.34 -44.26 -10.17
C TYR A 765 -5.62 -45.46 -10.80
N LEU A 766 -4.68 -45.20 -11.71
CA LEU A 766 -3.81 -46.23 -12.30
C LEU A 766 -2.38 -46.06 -11.76
N PRO A 767 -1.65 -47.16 -11.50
CA PRO A 767 -0.24 -47.09 -11.12
C PRO A 767 0.56 -46.57 -12.32
N VAL A 768 1.40 -45.56 -12.12
CA VAL A 768 2.27 -45.03 -13.18
C VAL A 768 3.74 -45.32 -12.84
N ARG A 769 4.40 -45.83 -13.88
CA ARG A 769 5.80 -46.27 -13.98
C ARG A 769 6.77 -45.29 -13.33
N SER A 770 7.68 -45.84 -12.51
CA SER A 770 8.91 -45.20 -12.08
C SER A 770 9.74 -44.83 -13.31
N VAL A 771 9.73 -43.55 -13.68
CA VAL A 771 10.70 -43.00 -14.64
C VAL A 771 11.81 -42.35 -13.82
N LEU A 772 13.03 -42.76 -14.15
CA LEU A 772 14.28 -42.50 -13.45
C LEU A 772 14.56 -41.01 -13.21
N GLU A 773 14.77 -40.73 -11.92
CA GLU A 773 15.72 -39.84 -11.24
C GLU A 773 16.44 -38.75 -12.05
N GLY A 774 16.33 -37.51 -11.55
CA GLY A 774 17.26 -36.39 -11.79
C GLY A 774 17.75 -35.82 -10.45
N ASP A 775 18.93 -35.18 -10.47
CA ASP A 775 19.74 -34.79 -9.30
C ASP A 775 19.01 -33.94 -8.24
N GLU A 776 19.43 -34.14 -6.98
CA GLU A 776 18.97 -33.46 -5.77
C GLU A 776 19.45 -31.99 -5.73
N LEU A 777 18.55 -31.07 -5.35
CA LEU A 777 18.92 -29.68 -5.06
C LEU A 777 19.44 -29.58 -3.62
N GLU A 778 20.73 -29.28 -3.47
CA GLU A 778 21.39 -29.02 -2.19
C GLU A 778 20.77 -27.79 -1.48
N SER A 779 20.37 -27.98 -0.22
CA SER A 779 20.02 -26.92 0.73
C SER A 779 21.25 -26.55 1.59
N PRO A 780 21.39 -25.31 2.08
CA PRO A 780 22.50 -24.93 2.95
C PRO A 780 22.47 -25.67 4.29
N ILE A 781 23.64 -26.14 4.70
CA ILE A 781 23.92 -27.00 5.85
C ILE A 781 23.54 -26.33 7.19
N ALA A 782 22.73 -27.02 7.99
CA ALA A 782 22.76 -26.94 9.46
C ALA A 782 22.13 -28.23 10.06
N SER A 783 22.91 -29.32 10.06
CA SER A 783 22.91 -30.45 11.03
C SER A 783 23.92 -31.50 10.52
N PRO A 784 24.68 -32.20 11.38
CA PRO A 784 25.82 -33.00 10.96
C PRO A 784 25.34 -34.26 10.23
N GLN A 785 25.79 -34.44 9.00
CA GLN A 785 25.61 -35.68 8.24
C GLN A 785 26.56 -36.75 8.80
N HIS A 786 26.01 -37.91 9.18
CA HIS A 786 26.75 -39.17 9.10
C HIS A 786 25.81 -40.34 8.77
N ASN A 787 25.90 -40.78 7.52
CA ASN A 787 25.69 -42.10 6.91
C ASN A 787 24.48 -43.00 7.25
N ASP A 788 23.96 -43.50 6.12
CA ASP A 788 23.09 -44.65 5.78
C ASP A 788 23.46 -46.02 6.42
N MET A 789 23.87 -46.03 7.68
CA MET A 789 24.17 -47.24 8.46
C MET A 789 23.02 -47.62 9.39
N HIS A 790 22.28 -46.63 9.92
CA HIS A 790 21.19 -46.84 10.88
C HIS A 790 19.93 -47.45 10.23
N SER A 791 19.62 -47.08 8.99
CA SER A 791 18.56 -47.67 8.16
C SER A 791 18.75 -49.18 7.96
N ARG A 792 19.99 -49.63 7.75
CA ARG A 792 20.32 -51.05 7.57
C ARG A 792 20.38 -51.80 8.90
N LEU A 793 20.90 -51.18 9.96
CA LEU A 793 20.92 -51.75 11.32
C LEU A 793 19.51 -51.97 11.89
N GLU A 794 18.56 -51.09 11.60
CA GLU A 794 17.16 -51.24 12.01
C GLU A 794 16.47 -52.40 11.26
N ILE A 795 16.78 -52.61 9.97
CA ILE A 795 16.32 -53.77 9.19
C ILE A 795 16.93 -55.08 9.70
N TYR A 796 18.21 -55.08 10.11
CA TYR A 796 18.85 -56.25 10.70
C TYR A 796 18.35 -56.55 12.12
N ALA A 797 18.11 -55.53 12.95
CA ALA A 797 17.52 -55.67 14.28
C ALA A 797 16.06 -56.17 14.21
N SER A 798 15.30 -55.71 13.22
CA SER A 798 13.93 -56.19 12.96
C SER A 798 13.92 -57.66 12.52
N ARG A 799 14.89 -58.08 11.69
CA ARG A 799 15.02 -59.49 11.27
C ARG A 799 15.56 -60.40 12.38
N LEU A 800 16.42 -59.90 13.26
CA LEU A 800 16.87 -60.61 14.47
C LEU A 800 15.72 -60.81 15.46
N ALA A 801 14.88 -59.78 15.66
CA ALA A 801 13.67 -59.88 16.48
C ALA A 801 12.64 -60.87 15.90
N GLU A 802 12.48 -60.93 14.57
CA GLU A 802 11.63 -61.93 13.89
C GLU A 802 12.15 -63.37 14.01
N VAL A 803 13.46 -63.56 14.17
CA VAL A 803 14.11 -64.87 14.37
C VAL A 803 14.04 -65.30 15.84
N GLU A 804 14.17 -64.37 16.79
CA GLU A 804 14.02 -64.63 18.22
C GLU A 804 12.57 -64.95 18.61
N LEU A 805 11.57 -64.37 17.93
CA LEU A 805 10.15 -64.65 18.14
C LEU A 805 9.68 -66.03 17.61
N ARG A 806 10.50 -66.73 16.82
CA ARG A 806 10.18 -68.06 16.27
C ARG A 806 10.97 -69.21 16.91
N ALA A 807 11.87 -68.91 17.85
CA ALA A 807 12.69 -69.92 18.49
C ALA A 807 12.04 -70.45 19.79
N SER A 808 11.37 -71.61 19.69
CA SER A 808 11.09 -72.44 20.85
C SER A 808 11.53 -73.88 20.58
N SER A 809 12.61 -74.28 21.26
CA SER A 809 13.19 -75.64 21.41
C SER A 809 14.21 -76.11 20.35
N PRO A 810 15.30 -76.82 20.73
CA PRO A 810 16.49 -77.07 19.91
C PRO A 810 16.50 -78.44 19.18
N GLU A 811 15.34 -79.04 18.90
CA GLU A 811 15.27 -80.36 18.23
C GLU A 811 14.71 -80.32 16.78
N ASP A 812 14.24 -79.17 16.29
CA ASP A 812 13.58 -79.07 14.97
C ASP A 812 14.52 -78.73 13.79
N GLU A 813 15.82 -78.48 14.04
CA GLU A 813 16.77 -78.16 12.96
C GLU A 813 17.06 -79.37 12.05
N HIS A 814 17.01 -80.61 12.57
CA HIS A 814 17.23 -81.81 11.76
C HIS A 814 15.98 -82.31 11.02
N ARG A 815 14.77 -81.86 11.40
CA ARG A 815 13.54 -82.09 10.62
C ARG A 815 13.35 -81.05 9.52
N LEU A 816 13.73 -79.79 9.76
CA LEU A 816 13.64 -78.74 8.75
C LEU A 816 14.60 -78.97 7.58
N ILE A 817 15.79 -79.52 7.80
CA ILE A 817 16.73 -79.84 6.72
C ILE A 817 16.18 -80.96 5.82
N ALA A 818 15.47 -81.95 6.37
CA ALA A 818 14.83 -83.02 5.60
C ALA A 818 13.65 -82.51 4.75
N ASP A 819 12.81 -81.61 5.29
CA ASP A 819 11.70 -80.98 4.56
C ASP A 819 12.19 -79.95 3.52
N LEU A 820 13.32 -79.30 3.76
CA LEU A 820 13.97 -78.40 2.80
C LEU A 820 14.64 -79.18 1.65
N CYS A 821 15.24 -80.35 1.92
CA CYS A 821 15.75 -81.24 0.87
C CYS A 821 14.64 -81.86 0.01
N HIS A 822 13.44 -82.09 0.54
CA HIS A 822 12.28 -82.53 -0.25
C HIS A 822 11.60 -81.39 -1.03
N SER A 823 11.68 -80.13 -0.55
CA SER A 823 11.15 -78.96 -1.28
C SER A 823 12.07 -78.41 -2.37
N LEU A 824 13.32 -78.88 -2.45
CA LEU A 824 14.31 -78.45 -3.45
C LEU A 824 14.28 -79.23 -4.77
N GLU A 825 13.43 -80.25 -4.92
CA GLU A 825 13.16 -80.90 -6.23
C GLU A 825 12.03 -80.20 -7.04
N GLY A 826 11.57 -79.03 -6.58
CA GLY A 826 10.36 -78.39 -7.11
C GLY A 826 10.43 -76.88 -7.38
N ALA A 827 11.54 -76.33 -7.90
CA ALA A 827 11.60 -75.02 -8.60
C ALA A 827 13.01 -74.81 -9.19
N PRO A 828 13.18 -74.25 -10.41
CA PRO A 828 12.63 -72.94 -10.77
C PRO A 828 11.97 -72.86 -12.15
N ALA A 829 10.76 -72.30 -12.21
CA ALA A 829 10.15 -71.90 -13.49
C ALA A 829 10.77 -70.57 -13.95
N SER A 830 11.52 -70.63 -15.05
CA SER A 830 12.16 -69.47 -15.70
C SER A 830 11.13 -68.46 -16.26
N PRO A 831 11.52 -67.18 -16.47
CA PRO A 831 10.66 -66.15 -17.06
C PRO A 831 10.10 -66.46 -18.46
N GLY A 832 10.61 -67.49 -19.16
CA GLY A 832 10.13 -67.91 -20.48
C GLY A 832 8.83 -68.72 -20.45
N GLN A 833 8.44 -69.31 -19.32
CA GLN A 833 7.24 -70.16 -19.22
C GLN A 833 5.98 -69.43 -18.72
N LEU A 834 6.09 -68.19 -18.24
CA LEU A 834 4.94 -67.31 -17.98
C LEU A 834 4.20 -66.90 -19.27
N MET A 835 4.77 -67.20 -20.44
CA MET A 835 4.14 -67.00 -21.74
C MET A 835 3.12 -68.12 -22.10
N LEU A 836 3.00 -69.18 -21.29
CA LEU A 836 2.07 -70.30 -21.54
C LEU A 836 0.77 -70.24 -20.71
N VAL A 837 0.55 -69.21 -19.89
CA VAL A 837 -0.72 -69.01 -19.14
C VAL A 837 -1.44 -67.72 -19.56
N ILE A 838 -1.26 -67.31 -20.81
CA ILE A 838 -2.12 -66.29 -21.43
C ILE A 838 -3.23 -67.05 -22.15
N ASP A 839 -4.48 -66.83 -21.72
CA ASP A 839 -5.69 -67.30 -22.39
C ASP A 839 -5.58 -67.05 -23.91
N GLU A 840 -5.97 -68.00 -24.77
CA GLU A 840 -5.75 -67.90 -26.23
C GLU A 840 -6.35 -66.60 -26.81
N GLU A 841 -7.43 -66.09 -26.22
CA GLU A 841 -8.01 -64.77 -26.53
C GLU A 841 -7.09 -63.60 -26.13
N GLN A 842 -6.46 -63.62 -24.95
CA GLN A 842 -5.57 -62.54 -24.51
C GLN A 842 -4.25 -62.53 -25.28
N ARG A 843 -3.78 -63.70 -25.75
CA ARG A 843 -2.59 -63.81 -26.59
C ARG A 843 -2.86 -63.27 -27.99
N ALA A 844 -4.04 -63.53 -28.56
CA ALA A 844 -4.47 -62.95 -29.82
C ALA A 844 -4.65 -61.42 -29.73
N GLU A 845 -5.24 -60.91 -28.64
CA GLU A 845 -5.36 -59.46 -28.40
C GLU A 845 -4.00 -58.77 -28.22
N LEU A 846 -3.05 -59.41 -27.51
CA LEU A 846 -1.70 -58.88 -27.33
C LEU A 846 -0.89 -58.94 -28.64
N GLN A 847 -1.05 -59.98 -29.45
CA GLN A 847 -0.40 -60.09 -30.76
C GLN A 847 -0.95 -59.05 -31.75
N GLU A 848 -2.26 -58.82 -31.77
CA GLU A 848 -2.84 -57.79 -32.64
C GLU A 848 -2.44 -56.38 -32.18
N MET A 849 -2.37 -56.13 -30.87
CA MET A 849 -1.91 -54.84 -30.35
C MET A 849 -0.41 -54.61 -30.59
N ILE A 850 0.43 -55.65 -30.53
CA ILE A 850 1.83 -55.57 -30.94
C ILE A 850 1.93 -55.28 -32.44
N ARG A 851 1.12 -55.94 -33.28
CA ARG A 851 1.09 -55.69 -34.73
C ARG A 851 0.65 -54.27 -35.08
N GLU A 852 -0.38 -53.75 -34.39
CA GLU A 852 -0.83 -52.35 -34.53
C GLU A 852 0.28 -51.38 -34.10
N LEU A 853 0.95 -51.65 -32.96
CA LEU A 853 2.05 -50.83 -32.47
C LEU A 853 3.27 -50.90 -33.39
N GLU A 854 3.57 -52.05 -33.99
CA GLU A 854 4.67 -52.20 -34.95
C GLU A 854 4.38 -51.47 -36.26
N VAL A 855 3.12 -51.49 -36.73
CA VAL A 855 2.68 -50.70 -37.90
C VAL A 855 2.74 -49.19 -37.60
N GLU A 856 2.30 -48.75 -36.42
CA GLU A 856 2.44 -47.35 -35.98
C GLU A 856 3.91 -46.95 -35.83
N ASN A 857 4.77 -47.82 -35.28
CA ASN A 857 6.19 -47.54 -35.13
C ASN A 857 6.89 -47.49 -36.49
N ALA A 858 6.49 -48.33 -37.45
CA ALA A 858 6.98 -48.29 -38.82
C ALA A 858 6.52 -47.01 -39.55
N ALA A 859 5.26 -46.60 -39.38
CA ALA A 859 4.73 -45.36 -39.94
C ALA A 859 5.41 -44.12 -39.34
N LEU A 860 5.60 -44.07 -38.02
CA LEU A 860 6.29 -42.99 -37.33
C LEU A 860 7.77 -42.92 -37.71
N ARG A 861 8.43 -44.06 -37.92
CA ARG A 861 9.80 -44.10 -38.44
C ARG A 861 9.87 -43.60 -39.88
N GLN A 862 8.88 -43.92 -40.71
CA GLN A 862 8.80 -43.45 -42.09
C GLN A 862 8.50 -41.95 -42.16
N GLU A 863 7.65 -41.42 -41.28
CA GLU A 863 7.45 -39.97 -41.10
C GLU A 863 8.72 -39.29 -40.60
N TYR A 864 9.43 -39.90 -39.65
CA TYR A 864 10.70 -39.39 -39.14
C TYR A 864 11.78 -39.36 -40.24
N GLU A 865 11.85 -40.37 -41.10
CA GLU A 865 12.76 -40.40 -42.26
C GLU A 865 12.35 -39.42 -43.37
N GLN A 866 11.05 -39.19 -43.59
CA GLN A 866 10.55 -38.15 -44.50
C GLN A 866 10.89 -36.74 -43.98
N LEU A 867 10.76 -36.51 -42.67
CA LEU A 867 11.17 -35.27 -42.00
C LEU A 867 12.69 -35.07 -42.03
N GLN A 868 13.49 -36.14 -42.04
CA GLN A 868 14.94 -36.06 -42.24
C GLN A 868 15.36 -35.78 -43.69
N ARG A 869 14.56 -36.20 -44.69
CA ARG A 869 14.87 -36.02 -46.14
C ARG A 869 14.26 -34.76 -46.77
N GLY A 870 13.26 -34.14 -46.14
CA GLY A 870 12.57 -32.95 -46.63
C GLY A 870 13.32 -31.63 -46.36
N SER A 871 14.28 -31.28 -47.22
CA SER A 871 14.76 -29.90 -47.37
C SER A 871 13.73 -29.10 -48.20
N ALA A 872 12.93 -28.24 -47.55
CA ALA A 872 12.22 -27.14 -48.21
C ALA A 872 12.01 -25.94 -47.25
N PRO A 873 11.94 -24.69 -47.74
CA PRO A 873 12.45 -23.51 -47.04
C PRO A 873 11.37 -22.71 -46.31
N HIS A 874 11.57 -22.40 -45.03
CA HIS A 874 10.84 -21.38 -44.26
C HIS A 874 11.74 -20.71 -43.18
N PRO A 875 11.43 -19.46 -42.75
CA PRO A 875 12.45 -18.42 -42.50
C PRO A 875 13.16 -18.45 -41.13
N ILE A 876 14.48 -18.65 -41.20
CA ILE A 876 15.66 -18.07 -40.51
C ILE A 876 15.68 -17.74 -38.98
N GLN A 877 14.59 -17.61 -38.22
CA GLN A 877 14.75 -17.14 -36.81
C GLN A 877 15.03 -18.23 -35.75
N ALA A 878 14.91 -19.52 -36.08
CA ALA A 878 14.93 -20.62 -35.10
C ALA A 878 16.20 -21.50 -35.10
N GLN A 879 17.27 -21.09 -35.79
CA GLN A 879 18.43 -21.98 -36.02
C GLN A 879 19.54 -21.92 -34.97
N HIS A 880 19.54 -20.94 -34.05
CA HIS A 880 20.60 -20.86 -33.03
C HIS A 880 20.35 -21.76 -31.81
N ASP A 881 19.09 -21.96 -31.41
CA ASP A 881 18.76 -22.73 -30.21
C ASP A 881 18.78 -24.24 -30.44
N VAL A 882 18.29 -24.71 -31.60
CA VAL A 882 18.19 -26.16 -31.89
C VAL A 882 19.58 -26.79 -32.11
N VAL A 883 20.54 -26.03 -32.64
CA VAL A 883 21.93 -26.51 -32.82
C VAL A 883 22.69 -26.54 -31.49
N ALA A 884 22.40 -25.60 -30.58
CA ALA A 884 22.98 -25.58 -29.24
C ALA A 884 22.45 -26.71 -28.36
N GLU A 885 21.13 -26.96 -28.42
CA GLU A 885 20.47 -28.04 -27.70
C GLU A 885 20.91 -29.42 -28.23
N ALA A 886 21.05 -29.57 -29.55
CA ALA A 886 21.56 -30.80 -30.16
C ALA A 886 23.04 -31.08 -29.81
N ARG A 887 23.86 -30.05 -29.56
CA ARG A 887 25.23 -30.23 -29.06
C ARG A 887 25.26 -30.66 -27.60
N LEU A 888 24.44 -30.02 -26.76
CA LEU A 888 24.31 -30.38 -25.33
C LEU A 888 23.83 -31.82 -25.14
N LEU A 889 22.84 -32.26 -25.93
CA LEU A 889 22.33 -33.63 -25.88
C LEU A 889 23.37 -34.67 -26.33
N ARG A 890 24.19 -34.37 -27.35
CA ARG A 890 25.30 -35.25 -27.75
C ARG A 890 26.39 -35.33 -26.68
N GLN A 891 26.65 -34.23 -25.98
CA GLN A 891 27.63 -34.19 -24.88
C GLN A 891 27.12 -34.95 -23.64
N HIS A 892 25.82 -34.86 -23.34
CA HIS A 892 25.18 -35.65 -22.27
C HIS A 892 25.17 -37.15 -22.58
N LYS A 893 24.89 -37.52 -23.84
CA LYS A 893 24.96 -38.91 -24.29
C LYS A 893 26.36 -39.51 -24.12
N GLY A 894 27.41 -38.79 -24.56
CA GLY A 894 28.80 -39.26 -24.38
C GLY A 894 29.23 -39.41 -22.93
N ARG A 895 28.74 -38.56 -22.01
CA ARG A 895 28.98 -38.70 -20.56
C ARG A 895 28.27 -39.92 -19.97
N LEU A 896 27.03 -40.19 -20.39
CA LEU A 896 26.26 -41.34 -19.92
C LEU A 896 26.87 -42.67 -20.42
N GLU A 897 27.30 -42.72 -21.67
CA GLU A 897 27.99 -43.90 -22.24
C GLU A 897 29.32 -44.18 -21.51
N ALA A 898 30.10 -43.14 -21.20
CA ALA A 898 31.32 -43.30 -20.39
C ALA A 898 31.03 -43.79 -18.96
N ARG A 899 29.92 -43.35 -18.35
CA ARG A 899 29.52 -43.78 -16.99
C ARG A 899 28.98 -45.21 -16.98
N MET A 900 28.29 -45.60 -18.05
CA MET A 900 27.83 -46.98 -18.26
C MET A 900 29.01 -47.95 -18.41
N GLN A 901 30.03 -47.57 -19.18
CA GLN A 901 31.27 -48.36 -19.33
C GLN A 901 31.99 -48.57 -18.00
N ILE A 902 32.09 -47.52 -17.17
CA ILE A 902 32.71 -47.61 -15.83
C ILE A 902 31.90 -48.56 -14.92
N LEU A 903 30.58 -48.48 -14.96
CA LEU A 903 29.71 -49.37 -14.17
C LEU A 903 29.79 -50.82 -14.64
N GLU A 904 29.88 -51.07 -15.95
CA GLU A 904 30.09 -52.41 -16.51
C GLU A 904 31.44 -53.00 -16.09
N ASP A 905 32.52 -52.22 -16.11
CA ASP A 905 33.84 -52.67 -15.65
C ASP A 905 33.84 -52.95 -14.13
N HIS A 906 33.14 -52.13 -13.35
CA HIS A 906 32.99 -52.34 -11.90
C HIS A 906 32.15 -53.59 -11.59
N ASN A 907 31.12 -53.88 -12.39
CA ASN A 907 30.32 -55.09 -12.26
C ASN A 907 31.15 -56.33 -12.61
N ARG A 908 31.98 -56.25 -13.64
CA ARG A 908 32.93 -57.31 -14.03
C ARG A 908 33.98 -57.58 -12.94
N GLN A 909 34.44 -56.54 -12.24
CA GLN A 909 35.32 -56.68 -11.08
C GLN A 909 34.62 -57.34 -9.88
N LEU A 910 33.36 -56.99 -9.62
CA LEU A 910 32.55 -57.61 -8.56
C LEU A 910 32.27 -59.09 -8.87
N GLU A 911 32.01 -59.45 -10.13
CA GLU A 911 31.85 -60.83 -10.57
C GLU A 911 33.14 -61.64 -10.39
N ALA A 912 34.31 -61.05 -10.70
CA ALA A 912 35.60 -61.68 -10.45
C ALA A 912 35.92 -61.85 -8.95
N GLN A 913 35.51 -60.88 -8.12
CA GLN A 913 35.62 -60.99 -6.65
C GLN A 913 34.68 -62.07 -6.09
N LEU A 914 33.46 -62.18 -6.63
CA LEU A 914 32.51 -63.25 -6.30
C LEU A 914 33.04 -64.64 -6.71
N GLN A 915 33.71 -64.76 -7.86
CA GLN A 915 34.36 -66.01 -8.27
C GLN A 915 35.52 -66.40 -7.33
N ARG A 916 36.34 -65.44 -6.88
CA ARG A 916 37.40 -65.72 -5.89
C ARG A 916 36.84 -66.09 -4.52
N LEU A 917 35.77 -65.42 -4.08
CA LEU A 917 35.08 -65.76 -2.83
C LEU A 917 34.44 -67.15 -2.88
N ARG A 918 33.92 -67.56 -4.04
CA ARG A 918 33.40 -68.93 -4.25
C ARG A 918 34.52 -69.97 -4.24
N GLN A 919 35.68 -69.69 -4.85
CA GLN A 919 36.86 -70.57 -4.77
C GLN A 919 37.41 -70.70 -3.33
N LEU A 920 37.32 -69.65 -2.52
CA LEU A 920 37.69 -69.68 -1.10
C LEU A 920 36.66 -70.43 -0.22
N LEU A 921 35.44 -70.63 -0.71
CA LEU A 921 34.36 -71.35 -0.03
C LEU A 921 34.35 -72.86 -0.32
N ASP A 922 35.06 -73.32 -1.36
CA ASP A 922 35.14 -74.74 -1.76
C ASP A 922 36.30 -75.53 -1.10
N ASP A 923 37.16 -74.88 -0.29
CA ASP A 923 38.20 -75.57 0.49
C ASP A 923 37.66 -76.10 1.85
N PRO A 924 37.86 -77.38 2.21
CA PRO A 924 37.30 -77.96 3.45
C PRO A 924 38.08 -77.55 4.71
N PRO A 925 37.43 -77.52 5.90
CA PRO A 925 38.02 -76.93 7.10
C PRO A 925 38.95 -77.93 7.79
N THR A 926 40.17 -77.51 8.12
CA THR A 926 40.99 -78.14 9.17
C THR A 926 41.26 -77.16 10.30
N SER A 927 41.04 -77.70 11.51
CA SER A 927 40.96 -77.10 12.83
C SER A 927 42.02 -76.03 13.21
N THR A 928 41.59 -74.90 13.76
CA THR A 928 41.66 -74.53 15.19
C THR A 928 41.40 -73.03 15.40
N LEU A 929 40.65 -72.71 16.46
CA LEU A 929 40.20 -71.37 16.87
C LEU A 929 41.34 -70.41 17.26
N GLN A 930 41.26 -69.14 16.83
CA GLN A 930 41.58 -67.97 17.68
C GLN A 930 40.98 -66.68 17.09
N THR A 931 40.06 -66.09 17.85
CA THR A 931 39.39 -64.81 17.58
C THR A 931 40.40 -63.65 17.68
N ARG A 932 40.70 -62.99 16.56
CA ARG A 932 41.29 -61.63 16.53
C ARG A 932 40.36 -60.71 15.74
N SER A 933 39.88 -59.67 16.41
CA SER A 933 39.20 -58.53 15.80
C SER A 933 40.09 -57.85 14.77
N VAL A 934 39.63 -57.71 13.53
CA VAL A 934 40.32 -56.96 12.48
C VAL A 934 39.54 -55.67 12.22
N THR A 935 40.11 -54.54 12.65
CA THR A 935 39.62 -53.19 12.32
C THR A 935 39.91 -52.86 10.85
N ALA A 936 38.96 -52.19 10.19
CA ALA A 936 38.95 -51.84 8.76
C ALA A 936 40.09 -50.91 8.29
N SER A 937 41.08 -50.60 9.13
CA SER A 937 42.24 -49.76 8.83
C SER A 937 43.43 -50.50 8.21
N GLN A 938 43.36 -51.83 8.01
CA GLN A 938 44.48 -52.63 7.49
C GLN A 938 44.27 -53.24 6.09
N LEU A 939 43.18 -52.90 5.39
CA LEU A 939 42.92 -53.39 4.01
C LEU A 939 43.20 -52.37 2.90
N ASN A 940 43.83 -51.22 3.21
CA ASN A 940 44.02 -50.14 2.24
C ASN A 940 45.48 -49.83 1.91
N GLN A 941 46.35 -50.85 1.90
CA GLN A 941 47.71 -50.75 1.39
C GLN A 941 47.91 -51.80 0.30
N ASP A 942 47.55 -51.43 -0.92
CA ASP A 942 48.34 -51.64 -2.14
C ASP A 942 47.44 -51.44 -3.36
N ILE A 943 47.65 -50.33 -4.09
CA ILE A 943 47.79 -50.31 -5.55
C ILE A 943 48.33 -48.91 -5.96
N PRO A 944 49.21 -48.83 -6.98
CA PRO A 944 50.06 -47.67 -7.25
C PRO A 944 49.44 -46.70 -8.28
N GLY A 945 49.90 -45.44 -8.25
CA GLY A 945 49.87 -44.56 -9.42
C GLY A 945 48.96 -43.33 -9.30
N ARG A 946 49.36 -42.35 -8.48
CA ARG A 946 48.80 -40.99 -8.54
C ARG A 946 49.70 -40.13 -9.42
N VAL A 947 49.24 -39.81 -10.63
CA VAL A 947 49.84 -38.75 -11.46
C VAL A 947 49.65 -37.42 -10.76
N SER A 948 50.76 -36.74 -10.53
CA SER A 948 50.91 -35.41 -9.96
C SER A 948 50.30 -34.32 -10.82
N GLN A 949 49.58 -33.38 -10.19
CA GLN A 949 49.39 -32.02 -10.69
C GLN A 949 49.90 -30.99 -9.66
N PRO A 950 50.38 -29.82 -10.13
CA PRO A 950 51.28 -28.93 -9.38
C PRO A 950 50.55 -27.92 -8.46
N PRO A 951 51.27 -27.27 -7.51
CA PRO A 951 50.69 -26.39 -6.50
C PRO A 951 50.43 -24.95 -7.01
N PRO A 952 49.64 -24.14 -6.29
CA PRO A 952 49.35 -22.75 -6.64
C PRO A 952 50.52 -21.80 -6.29
N PRO A 953 50.60 -20.61 -6.90
CA PRO A 953 51.68 -19.68 -6.64
C PRO A 953 51.49 -18.98 -5.30
N ASN A 954 52.58 -18.90 -4.54
CA ASN A 954 52.69 -18.11 -3.32
C ASN A 954 53.22 -16.72 -3.67
N ASP A 955 52.60 -15.72 -3.06
CA ASP A 955 53.04 -14.34 -3.02
C ASP A 955 54.45 -14.19 -2.43
N HIS A 956 55.27 -13.38 -3.11
CA HIS A 956 56.42 -12.72 -2.50
C HIS A 956 56.46 -11.25 -2.92
N ARG A 957 56.49 -10.39 -1.88
CA ARG A 957 56.70 -8.94 -1.80
C ARG A 957 55.50 -8.01 -1.93
#